data_AF-A0A847RKJ5-F1
#
_entry.id   AF-A0A847RKJ5-F1
#
_cell.length_a   1.000
_cell.length_b   1.000
_cell.length_c   1.000
_cell.angle_alpha   90.00
_cell.angle_beta   90.00
_cell.angle_gamma   90.00
#
_symmetry.space_group_name_H-M   'P 1'
#
loop_
_entity.id
_entity.type
_entity.pdbx_description
1 polymer ?
#
loop_
_entity_poly.entity_id
_entity_poly.type
_entity_poly.pdbx_seq_one_letter_code
_entity_poly.pdbx_strand_id
1 'polypeptide(L)'
;MAQLTDAVFSINGTPISTYSSFTLTQSIFEHHRFTLTCTSQTIDGLSGIFSSSQDMIGNTFEAHISGIGLSGKLQFNGIITNVETSRVNGEYGNVIISGYSPTIILDNGPHCKSWENQTVKGIAEDVLKHFPHQLLAPKFMPVSKQVFEYAVQYKETAWAFLHRLCAQQGEWLYWNGSGLVMAPPSGDTKTQLVYGSTLSHFNIHLNARPTDRQYIGWDYQNSLIYTSTGKEVGQKAGLNALGTKVLENAQTIFGTQPKQWNFRYADSKKQQDDMATLHGAIESTKMIMLTGQSGHPGVAIGSRTEITGNNVFNGGSTEDYGEYLVIAVEHFVDTKGDYSNHFTAVPGSLRVPPVVIPEDPLCEVQSAFVTDNADPRGMGRVRVKFHWMNGPEKTPWIRIAAPHGGHNKGHFFIPENGEEVMIGFEGKNAHRPYVIGTVYHADANTEFGNADNDIKTIQTRSGNKIVYDDGGKSITLQDASGNTVLMDGNGSIVVNAASSNVNIRAPQTTNLNASDLNLVANNTLSILVGNTFNMSAGNQIMMNVMAKMLVTTPELRQLVTKYMHLQAGKALINTPEGEMKIEAEDFYLAGQKKIFLHSNESATINSKGIAEIKVQEANKHSNTAVTYEVAPNLLTATAIVHFRPQRRWKGQFGFDWFRIGDTRLDGDVSYDSLIGQYYTLPVTDANTKRNADVNSWTANFHADPQPAAFTAYDRLTRLKGLYGNYTYSFDKDAQGKPINIPYYIPFLALLPRKTDPANPKTVLESGEADLELHLTIKKVDKTEQKPDKLIFEMDNTLMDEKHPLVSIDKHTILKEKISSKIDVTITCKADFNDDKEIKVWAISLDPQSKQEIARFPAGILKIVAPLKKMVKDIVIVKVRTNAGTGSPSSLNEIKRNLKQALIGINLVEKTMNPDSKRNDFVSLDVRDHTKNHQTIDFNAEYNVEGTNIKSSSGSKNVSLDSFLKTELEKRYPGTFTNHFKLFFLANTYQQVLADDGTGTGVGGYSNLGTDYGLMFKTHSATTIGHECLHGLGLPHTFYGEEYIYKAMSTDNVMDYSHLTKDKVTGAAHTAIDRVSTWYWQWKIINSKI
;
A
#
# COMPACT_ATOMS: atom_id res chain seq x y z
N MET A 1 -43.23 -10.12 70.00
CA MET A 1 -43.35 -9.44 71.31
C MET A 1 -42.69 -8.10 71.17
N ALA A 2 -43.39 -7.02 71.50
CA ALA A 2 -42.76 -5.70 71.55
C ALA A 2 -41.84 -5.65 72.79
N GLN A 3 -40.73 -4.94 72.67
CA GLN A 3 -39.75 -4.82 73.75
C GLN A 3 -39.63 -3.38 74.18
N LEU A 4 -39.52 -3.16 75.50
CA LEU A 4 -39.39 -1.83 76.05
C LEU A 4 -38.03 -1.23 75.66
N THR A 5 -38.06 -0.02 75.10
CA THR A 5 -36.89 0.70 74.61
C THR A 5 -36.80 2.11 75.16
N ASP A 6 -35.59 2.65 75.17
CA ASP A 6 -35.34 4.09 75.33
C ASP A 6 -35.18 4.70 73.93
N ALA A 7 -36.18 5.47 73.50
CA ALA A 7 -36.26 6.07 72.17
C ALA A 7 -36.11 7.59 72.28
N VAL A 8 -35.03 8.12 71.70
CA VAL A 8 -34.70 9.54 71.69
C VAL A 8 -34.71 10.04 70.26
N PHE A 9 -35.47 11.10 70.01
CA PHE A 9 -35.56 11.77 68.71
C PHE A 9 -35.05 13.21 68.83
N SER A 10 -34.31 13.70 67.85
CA SER A 10 -33.79 15.07 67.80
C SER A 10 -34.01 15.70 66.42
N ILE A 11 -34.20 17.02 66.40
CA ILE A 11 -34.26 17.83 65.17
C ILE A 11 -33.20 18.93 65.30
N ASN A 12 -32.24 18.98 64.37
CA ASN A 12 -31.05 19.83 64.47
C ASN A 12 -30.35 19.73 65.84
N GLY A 13 -30.28 18.53 66.42
CA GLY A 13 -29.69 18.28 67.74
C GLY A 13 -30.55 18.71 68.94
N THR A 14 -31.74 19.28 68.71
CA THR A 14 -32.69 19.61 69.79
C THR A 14 -33.58 18.39 70.08
N PRO A 15 -33.56 17.81 71.29
CA PRO A 15 -34.38 16.65 71.62
C PRO A 15 -35.89 16.95 71.62
N ILE A 16 -36.68 16.00 71.15
CA ILE A 16 -38.15 16.07 71.20
C ILE A 16 -38.63 15.44 72.51
N SER A 17 -39.37 16.23 73.31
CA SER A 17 -39.73 15.83 74.67
C SER A 17 -40.75 14.69 74.75
N THR A 18 -41.69 14.61 73.80
CA THR A 18 -42.70 13.55 73.74
C THR A 18 -43.11 13.23 72.29
N TYR A 19 -43.50 11.99 72.04
CA TYR A 19 -43.96 11.52 70.73
C TYR A 19 -45.09 10.50 70.92
N SER A 20 -45.95 10.37 69.91
CA SER A 20 -47.06 9.41 69.87
C SER A 20 -46.63 8.09 69.22
N SER A 21 -45.88 8.17 68.12
CA SER A 21 -45.32 7.01 67.44
C SER A 21 -44.17 7.40 66.51
N PHE A 22 -43.32 6.45 66.18
CA PHE A 22 -42.30 6.57 65.16
C PHE A 22 -42.26 5.33 64.28
N THR A 23 -42.21 5.56 62.96
CA THR A 23 -42.01 4.52 61.95
C THR A 23 -40.79 4.85 61.10
N LEU A 24 -39.96 3.84 60.80
CA LEU A 24 -38.84 3.96 59.88
C LEU A 24 -38.81 2.75 58.94
N THR A 25 -38.88 2.98 57.64
CA THR A 25 -38.78 1.96 56.60
C THR A 25 -37.45 2.09 55.89
N GLN A 26 -36.66 1.02 55.86
CA GLN A 26 -35.33 0.96 55.27
C GLN A 26 -35.21 -0.21 54.31
N SER A 27 -34.54 -0.01 53.19
CA SER A 27 -34.20 -1.06 52.22
C SER A 27 -32.88 -0.73 51.54
N ILE A 28 -32.15 -1.74 51.07
CA ILE A 28 -31.03 -1.51 50.15
C ILE A 28 -31.58 -0.98 48.81
N PHE A 29 -30.81 -0.14 48.11
CA PHE A 29 -31.21 0.48 46.84
C PHE A 29 -32.49 1.35 46.86
N GLU A 30 -32.98 1.74 48.05
CA GLU A 30 -34.08 2.72 48.19
C GLU A 30 -33.71 3.87 49.13
N HIS A 31 -34.43 4.99 48.99
CA HIS A 31 -34.44 6.04 50.01
C HIS A 31 -35.20 5.54 51.23
N HIS A 32 -34.61 5.69 52.40
CA HIS A 32 -35.29 5.30 53.64
C HIS A 32 -36.30 6.37 53.99
N ARG A 33 -37.43 5.99 54.58
CA ARG A 33 -38.50 6.92 54.94
C ARG A 33 -38.79 6.83 56.42
N PHE A 34 -38.88 7.97 57.08
CA PHE A 34 -39.28 8.04 58.48
C PHE A 34 -40.55 8.87 58.66
N THR A 35 -41.24 8.61 59.76
CA THR A 35 -42.41 9.40 60.20
C THR A 35 -42.42 9.41 61.72
N LEU A 36 -42.29 10.60 62.30
CA LEU A 36 -42.45 10.87 63.72
C LEU A 36 -43.78 11.59 63.93
N THR A 37 -44.67 11.00 64.70
CA THR A 37 -45.94 11.65 65.10
C THR A 37 -45.77 12.21 66.51
N CYS A 38 -45.99 13.51 66.67
CA CYS A 38 -45.98 14.20 67.96
C CYS A 38 -47.34 14.84 68.21
N THR A 39 -47.68 15.09 69.47
CA THR A 39 -48.86 15.91 69.76
C THR A 39 -48.58 17.36 69.33
N SER A 40 -49.63 18.08 68.92
CA SER A 40 -49.44 19.48 68.49
C SER A 40 -48.85 20.37 69.58
N GLN A 41 -49.17 20.07 70.85
CA GLN A 41 -48.64 20.80 71.99
C GLN A 41 -47.12 20.69 72.13
N THR A 42 -46.54 19.53 71.78
CA THR A 42 -45.09 19.30 71.89
C THR A 42 -44.29 20.11 70.88
N ILE A 43 -44.82 20.27 69.67
CA ILE A 43 -44.09 20.90 68.56
C ILE A 43 -44.51 22.35 68.37
N ASP A 44 -45.81 22.62 68.17
CA ASP A 44 -46.34 23.95 67.86
C ASP A 44 -46.87 24.70 69.10
N GLY A 45 -46.83 24.06 70.28
CA GLY A 45 -47.40 24.61 71.50
C GLY A 45 -48.92 24.78 71.41
N LEU A 46 -49.43 25.85 72.03
CA LEU A 46 -50.85 26.21 72.02
C LEU A 46 -51.16 27.37 71.03
N SER A 47 -50.21 27.73 70.18
CA SER A 47 -50.20 28.99 69.41
C SER A 47 -50.85 28.90 68.03
N GLY A 48 -51.36 27.73 67.62
CA GLY A 48 -51.97 27.50 66.31
C GLY A 48 -51.31 26.35 65.53
N ILE A 49 -51.66 26.21 64.24
CA ILE A 49 -51.05 25.23 63.33
C ILE A 49 -49.76 25.81 62.72
N PHE A 50 -48.72 24.99 62.59
CA PHE A 50 -47.46 25.35 61.93
C PHE A 50 -46.70 26.53 62.55
N SER A 51 -46.90 26.79 63.85
CA SER A 51 -46.25 27.92 64.54
C SER A 51 -44.73 27.74 64.67
N SER A 52 -44.25 26.50 64.85
CA SER A 52 -42.83 26.15 64.93
C SER A 52 -42.45 25.05 63.93
N SER A 53 -43.40 24.19 63.60
CA SER A 53 -43.15 23.02 62.74
C SER A 53 -42.87 23.37 61.28
N GLN A 54 -43.31 24.53 60.77
CA GLN A 54 -42.98 24.96 59.39
C GLN A 54 -41.47 25.13 59.16
N ASP A 55 -40.73 25.56 60.19
CA ASP A 55 -39.28 25.81 60.12
C ASP A 55 -38.46 24.51 60.21
N MET A 56 -39.13 23.35 60.34
CA MET A 56 -38.47 22.05 60.42
C MET A 56 -38.12 21.45 59.06
N ILE A 57 -38.73 21.91 57.97
CA ILE A 57 -38.43 21.42 56.62
C ILE A 57 -36.97 21.74 56.26
N GLY A 58 -36.22 20.74 55.81
CA GLY A 58 -34.80 20.83 55.48
C GLY A 58 -33.85 20.57 56.66
N ASN A 59 -34.35 20.52 57.90
CA ASN A 59 -33.54 20.21 59.08
C ASN A 59 -33.16 18.73 59.15
N THR A 60 -32.06 18.45 59.86
CA THR A 60 -31.65 17.07 60.12
C THR A 60 -32.52 16.46 61.21
N PHE A 61 -32.87 15.19 61.02
CA PHE A 61 -33.60 14.37 61.99
C PHE A 61 -32.69 13.25 62.48
N GLU A 62 -32.67 13.00 63.78
CA GLU A 62 -31.91 11.90 64.37
C GLU A 62 -32.83 11.04 65.23
N ALA A 63 -32.73 9.72 65.07
CA ALA A 63 -33.40 8.73 65.88
C ALA A 63 -32.37 7.79 66.52
N HIS A 64 -32.47 7.65 67.84
CA HIS A 64 -31.68 6.72 68.64
C HIS A 64 -32.61 5.85 69.48
N ILE A 65 -32.67 4.55 69.19
CA ILE A 65 -33.51 3.61 69.96
C ILE A 65 -32.62 2.50 70.55
N SER A 66 -32.59 2.39 71.87
CA SER A 66 -31.79 1.39 72.59
C SER A 66 -32.69 0.43 73.37
N GLY A 67 -32.38 -0.87 73.33
CA GLY A 67 -33.14 -1.88 74.08
C GLY A 67 -32.78 -1.88 75.55
N ILE A 68 -33.77 -1.88 76.44
CA ILE A 68 -33.52 -1.99 77.88
C ILE A 68 -33.06 -3.43 78.18
N GLY A 69 -31.81 -3.57 78.62
CA GLY A 69 -31.20 -4.88 78.90
C GLY A 69 -30.74 -5.67 77.66
N LEU A 70 -30.70 -5.04 76.48
CA LEU A 70 -30.18 -5.64 75.24
C LEU A 70 -28.90 -4.95 74.77
N SER A 71 -28.02 -5.71 74.13
CA SER A 71 -26.88 -5.17 73.39
C SER A 71 -27.29 -4.86 71.95
N GLY A 72 -27.42 -3.58 71.61
CA GLY A 72 -27.71 -3.14 70.25
C GLY A 72 -28.64 -1.93 70.22
N LYS A 73 -28.40 -1.03 69.27
CA LYS A 73 -29.16 0.22 69.12
C LYS A 73 -29.48 0.47 67.65
N LEU A 74 -30.64 1.08 67.40
CA LEU A 74 -30.96 1.71 66.13
C LEU A 74 -30.42 3.13 66.16
N GLN A 75 -29.71 3.52 65.10
CA GLN A 75 -29.30 4.89 64.84
C GLN A 75 -29.68 5.26 63.41
N PHE A 76 -30.39 6.36 63.24
CA PHE A 76 -30.80 6.85 61.94
C PHE A 76 -30.75 8.37 61.86
N ASN A 77 -30.06 8.86 60.84
CA ASN A 77 -30.03 10.27 60.45
C ASN A 77 -30.85 10.44 59.16
N GLY A 78 -31.74 11.42 59.16
CA GLY A 78 -32.65 11.77 58.08
C GLY A 78 -32.68 13.27 57.79
N ILE A 79 -33.43 13.65 56.77
CA ILE A 79 -33.77 15.03 56.43
C ILE A 79 -35.29 15.13 56.41
N ILE A 80 -35.83 16.13 57.09
CA ILE A 80 -37.26 16.41 57.11
C ILE A 80 -37.65 17.04 55.76
N THR A 81 -38.57 16.41 55.05
CA THR A 81 -39.07 16.93 53.75
C THR A 81 -40.55 17.26 53.80
N ASN A 82 -41.26 16.85 54.85
CA ASN A 82 -42.68 17.08 55.00
C ASN A 82 -43.05 17.28 56.48
N VAL A 83 -43.96 18.23 56.70
CA VAL A 83 -44.58 18.49 58.00
C VAL A 83 -46.07 18.63 57.76
N GLU A 84 -46.86 17.86 58.50
CA GLU A 84 -48.31 17.78 58.33
C GLU A 84 -49.01 17.97 59.68
N THR A 85 -50.16 18.63 59.67
CA THR A 85 -51.06 18.71 60.83
C THR A 85 -52.22 17.74 60.65
N SER A 86 -52.46 16.89 61.65
CA SER A 86 -53.60 15.97 61.69
C SER A 86 -54.56 16.38 62.82
N ARG A 87 -55.84 16.58 62.49
CA ARG A 87 -56.88 17.07 63.41
C ARG A 87 -58.13 16.21 63.28
N VAL A 88 -58.67 15.75 64.41
CA VAL A 88 -59.85 14.88 64.45
C VAL A 88 -60.71 15.27 65.65
N ASN A 89 -62.04 15.26 65.50
CA ASN A 89 -63.03 15.43 66.58
C ASN A 89 -62.88 16.69 67.46
N GLY A 90 -62.28 17.78 66.95
CA GLY A 90 -62.12 19.04 67.68
C GLY A 90 -60.97 19.07 68.70
N GLU A 91 -60.12 18.04 68.73
CA GLU A 91 -58.92 17.99 69.57
C GLU A 91 -57.75 18.78 68.97
N TYR A 92 -56.77 19.12 69.81
CA TYR A 92 -55.52 19.76 69.36
C TYR A 92 -54.73 18.91 68.36
N GLY A 93 -54.98 17.60 68.27
CA GLY A 93 -54.41 16.70 67.26
C GLY A 93 -52.88 16.58 67.27
N ASN A 94 -52.33 16.13 66.14
CA ASN A 94 -50.92 15.77 65.99
C ASN A 94 -50.20 16.64 64.95
N VAL A 95 -48.88 16.75 65.11
CA VAL A 95 -47.94 17.17 64.08
C VAL A 95 -47.18 15.92 63.62
N ILE A 96 -47.23 15.64 62.32
CA ILE A 96 -46.57 14.52 61.66
C ILE A 96 -45.35 15.06 60.92
N ILE A 97 -44.17 14.67 61.38
CA ILE A 97 -42.88 15.06 60.82
C ILE A 97 -42.36 13.87 60.03
N SER A 98 -42.21 14.02 58.72
CA SER A 98 -41.75 12.94 57.85
C SER A 98 -40.68 13.38 56.87
N GLY A 99 -39.91 12.41 56.42
CA GLY A 99 -38.78 12.68 55.56
C GLY A 99 -38.05 11.43 55.13
N TYR A 100 -36.84 11.63 54.63
CA TYR A 100 -36.06 10.57 54.01
C TYR A 100 -34.64 10.47 54.59
N SER A 101 -33.92 9.39 54.30
CA SER A 101 -32.46 9.40 54.41
C SER A 101 -31.86 10.51 53.52
N PRO A 102 -30.69 11.06 53.88
CA PRO A 102 -29.95 12.02 53.08
C PRO A 102 -29.78 11.69 51.60
N THR A 103 -29.87 10.41 51.23
CA THR A 103 -29.79 9.98 49.83
C THR A 103 -30.86 10.60 48.94
N ILE A 104 -31.98 11.10 49.48
CA ILE A 104 -33.04 11.77 48.70
C ILE A 104 -32.53 12.98 47.89
N ILE A 105 -31.46 13.64 48.36
CA ILE A 105 -30.88 14.78 47.65
C ILE A 105 -30.25 14.38 46.31
N LEU A 106 -30.00 13.07 46.09
CA LEU A 106 -29.48 12.52 44.84
C LEU A 106 -30.57 12.38 43.76
N ASP A 107 -31.84 12.58 44.13
CA ASP A 107 -32.97 12.72 43.22
C ASP A 107 -33.24 14.20 42.87
N ASN A 108 -32.17 14.96 42.61
CA ASN A 108 -32.22 16.39 42.24
C ASN A 108 -32.59 16.66 40.77
N GLY A 109 -33.25 15.70 40.11
CA GLY A 109 -33.69 15.79 38.71
C GLY A 109 -32.79 15.03 37.72
N PRO A 110 -33.32 14.65 36.54
CA PRO A 110 -32.55 13.99 35.50
C PRO A 110 -31.36 14.80 34.98
N HIS A 111 -30.22 14.13 34.79
CA HIS A 111 -28.99 14.74 34.27
C HIS A 111 -28.39 13.92 33.13
N CYS A 112 -27.54 14.55 32.32
CA CYS A 112 -26.77 13.91 31.26
C CYS A 112 -25.28 14.16 31.47
N LYS A 113 -24.51 13.09 31.60
CA LYS A 113 -23.05 13.16 31.75
C LYS A 113 -22.39 11.87 31.30
N SER A 114 -21.16 11.98 30.81
CA SER A 114 -20.39 10.85 30.31
C SER A 114 -19.03 10.72 30.99
N TRP A 115 -18.51 9.49 31.04
CA TRP A 115 -17.18 9.19 31.55
C TRP A 115 -16.48 8.22 30.60
N GLU A 116 -15.19 8.45 30.39
CA GLU A 116 -14.32 7.59 29.59
C GLU A 116 -13.21 7.03 30.47
N ASN A 117 -12.92 5.73 30.35
CA ASN A 117 -11.84 5.05 31.06
C ASN A 117 -11.88 5.22 32.60
N GLN A 118 -13.06 5.07 33.21
CA GLN A 118 -13.27 5.24 34.65
C GLN A 118 -13.72 3.95 35.34
N THR A 119 -13.49 3.86 36.65
CA THR A 119 -13.97 2.75 37.50
C THR A 119 -15.31 3.12 38.17
N VAL A 120 -16.02 2.13 38.73
CA VAL A 120 -17.22 2.38 39.56
C VAL A 120 -16.95 3.42 40.64
N LYS A 121 -15.82 3.28 41.33
CA LYS A 121 -15.39 4.23 42.37
C LYS A 121 -15.18 5.64 41.82
N GLY A 122 -14.42 5.76 40.73
CA GLY A 122 -14.12 7.07 40.13
C GLY A 122 -15.38 7.79 39.64
N ILE A 123 -16.32 7.04 39.04
CA ILE A 123 -17.62 7.58 38.61
C ILE A 123 -18.43 8.03 39.83
N ALA A 124 -18.54 7.21 40.87
CA ALA A 124 -19.32 7.54 42.07
C ALA A 124 -18.77 8.78 42.80
N GLU A 125 -17.45 8.89 42.93
CA GLU A 125 -16.79 10.07 43.50
C GLU A 125 -17.08 11.33 42.68
N ASP A 126 -17.03 11.23 41.35
CA ASP A 126 -17.29 12.35 40.46
C ASP A 126 -18.76 12.79 40.42
N VAL A 127 -19.70 11.86 40.58
CA VAL A 127 -21.13 12.17 40.76
C VAL A 127 -21.34 12.89 42.09
N LEU A 128 -20.76 12.36 43.17
CA LEU A 128 -21.09 12.77 44.53
C LEU A 128 -20.37 14.04 45.00
N LYS A 129 -19.30 14.47 44.32
CA LYS A 129 -18.60 15.74 44.59
C LYS A 129 -19.50 16.97 44.51
N HIS A 130 -20.63 16.88 43.81
CA HIS A 130 -21.59 17.96 43.63
C HIS A 130 -22.65 18.03 44.75
N PHE A 131 -22.62 17.10 45.71
CA PHE A 131 -23.59 16.99 46.79
C PHE A 131 -22.92 17.21 48.16
N PRO A 132 -23.67 17.63 49.20
CA PRO A 132 -23.10 17.87 50.53
C PRO A 132 -22.48 16.62 51.17
N HIS A 133 -21.15 16.50 51.12
CA HIS A 133 -20.40 15.36 51.65
C HIS A 133 -20.60 15.15 53.16
N GLN A 134 -20.79 16.22 53.94
CA GLN A 134 -21.06 16.13 55.37
C GLN A 134 -22.40 15.44 55.67
N LEU A 135 -23.38 15.61 54.79
CA LEU A 135 -24.73 15.06 54.94
C LEU A 135 -24.82 13.62 54.45
N LEU A 136 -24.12 13.30 53.35
CA LEU A 136 -24.10 11.95 52.78
C LEU A 136 -23.08 11.03 53.45
N ALA A 137 -22.04 11.58 54.08
CA ALA A 137 -20.92 10.85 54.69
C ALA A 137 -20.49 9.60 53.88
N PRO A 138 -20.15 9.75 52.58
CA PRO A 138 -20.02 8.63 51.67
C PRO A 138 -18.87 7.68 52.04
N LYS A 139 -19.12 6.37 51.94
CA LYS A 139 -18.15 5.30 52.13
C LYS A 139 -18.07 4.43 50.88
N PHE A 140 -17.07 4.66 50.03
CA PHE A 140 -16.90 3.94 48.76
C PHE A 140 -15.75 2.95 48.82
N MET A 141 -16.10 1.67 48.90
CA MET A 141 -15.17 0.56 48.77
C MET A 141 -15.80 -0.53 47.89
N PRO A 142 -16.15 -0.22 46.62
CA PRO A 142 -16.71 -1.21 45.72
C PRO A 142 -15.69 -2.32 45.45
N VAL A 143 -16.18 -3.54 45.26
CA VAL A 143 -15.35 -4.75 45.03
C VAL A 143 -14.84 -4.79 43.59
N SER A 144 -15.65 -4.32 42.64
CA SER A 144 -15.40 -4.31 41.21
C SER A 144 -14.24 -3.37 40.89
N LYS A 145 -13.28 -3.92 40.14
CA LYS A 145 -12.14 -3.19 39.57
C LYS A 145 -12.32 -2.93 38.07
N GLN A 146 -13.54 -3.13 37.55
CA GLN A 146 -13.84 -2.93 36.13
C GLN A 146 -13.59 -1.46 35.76
N VAL A 147 -12.85 -1.27 34.67
CA VAL A 147 -12.71 0.01 34.00
C VAL A 147 -13.69 0.02 32.83
N PHE A 148 -14.56 1.01 32.77
CA PHE A 148 -15.48 1.19 31.65
C PHE A 148 -14.80 2.01 30.57
N GLU A 149 -14.76 1.51 29.33
CA GLU A 149 -14.34 2.33 28.18
C GLU A 149 -15.25 3.56 28.08
N TYR A 150 -16.56 3.37 28.23
CA TYR A 150 -17.56 4.43 28.22
C TYR A 150 -18.72 4.13 29.17
N ALA A 151 -19.06 5.10 30.02
CA ALA A 151 -20.23 5.07 30.88
C ALA A 151 -21.02 6.37 30.69
N VAL A 152 -22.35 6.29 30.69
CA VAL A 152 -23.21 7.47 30.53
C VAL A 152 -24.35 7.44 31.55
N GLN A 153 -24.55 8.58 32.20
CA GLN A 153 -25.78 8.96 32.90
C GLN A 153 -26.61 9.71 31.87
N TYR A 154 -27.76 9.19 31.44
CA TYR A 154 -28.56 9.82 30.40
C TYR A 154 -30.01 9.97 30.85
N LYS A 155 -30.42 11.21 31.14
CA LYS A 155 -31.75 11.55 31.69
C LYS A 155 -32.09 10.72 32.95
N GLU A 156 -31.09 10.53 33.80
CA GLU A 156 -31.21 9.82 35.08
C GLU A 156 -30.83 10.76 36.22
N THR A 157 -31.50 10.63 37.37
CA THR A 157 -31.03 11.28 38.61
C THR A 157 -29.69 10.66 39.05
N ALA A 158 -28.96 11.33 39.94
CA ALA A 158 -27.73 10.76 40.49
C ALA A 158 -28.01 9.44 41.23
N TRP A 159 -29.14 9.34 41.94
CA TRP A 159 -29.54 8.10 42.60
C TRP A 159 -29.83 6.97 41.61
N ALA A 160 -30.66 7.22 40.60
CA ALA A 160 -31.00 6.21 39.59
C ALA A 160 -29.76 5.70 38.85
N PHE A 161 -28.84 6.61 38.51
CA PHE A 161 -27.58 6.25 37.87
C PHE A 161 -26.68 5.40 38.77
N LEU A 162 -26.47 5.81 40.03
CA LEU A 162 -25.66 5.04 40.98
C LEU A 162 -26.29 3.68 41.30
N HIS A 163 -27.62 3.62 41.45
CA HIS A 163 -28.34 2.35 41.59
C HIS A 163 -28.06 1.45 40.40
N ARG A 164 -28.28 1.92 39.17
CA ARG A 164 -28.01 1.14 37.96
C ARG A 164 -26.56 0.69 37.87
N LEU A 165 -25.61 1.59 38.09
CA LEU A 165 -24.18 1.31 38.05
C LEU A 165 -23.80 0.22 39.08
N CYS A 166 -24.25 0.35 40.32
CA CYS A 166 -24.00 -0.63 41.38
C CYS A 166 -24.66 -1.97 41.07
N ALA A 167 -25.92 -1.97 40.66
CA ALA A 167 -26.65 -3.20 40.36
C ALA A 167 -26.04 -3.98 39.18
N GLN A 168 -25.59 -3.28 38.13
CA GLN A 168 -24.90 -3.88 36.99
C GLN A 168 -23.56 -4.51 37.37
N GLN A 169 -22.90 -4.00 38.41
CA GLN A 169 -21.60 -4.47 38.89
C GLN A 169 -21.69 -5.38 40.12
N GLY A 170 -22.91 -5.62 40.62
CA GLY A 170 -23.15 -6.40 41.85
C GLY A 170 -22.57 -5.74 43.10
N GLU A 171 -22.48 -4.41 43.09
CA GLU A 171 -22.07 -3.63 44.24
C GLU A 171 -23.28 -3.29 45.11
N TRP A 172 -23.05 -3.25 46.42
CA TRP A 172 -24.08 -2.84 47.39
C TRP A 172 -24.24 -1.33 47.37
N LEU A 173 -25.48 -0.84 47.51
CA LEU A 173 -25.79 0.59 47.65
C LEU A 173 -26.90 0.77 48.70
N TYR A 174 -26.60 1.43 49.82
CA TYR A 174 -27.58 1.65 50.88
C TYR A 174 -27.17 2.77 51.84
N TRP A 175 -28.13 3.30 52.58
CA TRP A 175 -27.88 4.17 53.72
C TRP A 175 -27.74 3.32 54.98
N ASN A 176 -26.65 3.42 55.73
CA ASN A 176 -26.46 2.58 56.93
C ASN A 176 -27.03 3.21 58.22
N GLY A 177 -27.81 4.29 58.10
CA GLY A 177 -28.28 5.11 59.22
C GLY A 177 -27.41 6.34 59.50
N SER A 178 -26.17 6.38 59.03
CA SER A 178 -25.23 7.51 59.27
C SER A 178 -24.46 7.98 58.03
N GLY A 179 -24.37 7.15 56.99
CA GLY A 179 -23.68 7.46 55.74
C GLY A 179 -24.15 6.58 54.58
N LEU A 180 -23.92 7.06 53.36
CA LEU A 180 -24.15 6.36 52.11
C LEU A 180 -23.03 5.36 51.87
N VAL A 181 -23.35 4.08 51.79
CA VAL A 181 -22.39 2.99 51.64
C VAL A 181 -22.48 2.41 50.23
N MET A 182 -21.33 2.35 49.55
CA MET A 182 -21.12 1.57 48.33
C MET A 182 -20.03 0.53 48.57
N ALA A 183 -20.38 -0.50 49.32
CA ALA A 183 -19.49 -1.60 49.70
C ALA A 183 -20.30 -2.74 50.32
N PRO A 184 -19.83 -4.00 50.25
CA PRO A 184 -20.42 -5.10 51.00
C PRO A 184 -20.57 -4.74 52.48
N PRO A 185 -21.69 -5.09 53.13
CA PRO A 185 -21.86 -4.81 54.54
C PRO A 185 -20.75 -5.40 55.40
N SER A 186 -20.07 -4.54 56.15
CA SER A 186 -18.88 -4.83 56.95
C SER A 186 -19.17 -4.70 58.44
N GLY A 187 -18.76 -5.69 59.24
CA GLY A 187 -18.87 -5.68 60.70
C GLY A 187 -18.97 -7.09 61.29
N ASP A 188 -18.18 -7.36 62.33
CA ASP A 188 -18.16 -8.67 63.02
C ASP A 188 -19.25 -8.79 64.09
N THR A 189 -19.89 -7.68 64.46
CA THR A 189 -20.93 -7.66 65.49
C THR A 189 -22.23 -8.23 64.93
N LYS A 190 -22.62 -9.40 65.43
CA LYS A 190 -23.88 -10.07 65.07
C LYS A 190 -24.95 -9.78 66.12
N THR A 191 -26.12 -9.37 65.68
CA THR A 191 -27.30 -9.24 66.52
C THR A 191 -27.85 -10.63 66.82
N GLN A 192 -27.85 -11.03 68.09
CA GLN A 192 -28.32 -12.34 68.52
C GLN A 192 -29.85 -12.34 68.64
N LEU A 193 -30.51 -13.13 67.80
CA LEU A 193 -31.96 -13.28 67.77
C LEU A 193 -32.35 -14.68 68.27
N VAL A 194 -33.18 -14.71 69.31
CA VAL A 194 -33.64 -15.97 69.91
C VAL A 194 -35.13 -16.13 69.63
N TYR A 195 -35.50 -17.16 68.88
CA TYR A 195 -36.89 -17.48 68.55
C TYR A 195 -37.69 -17.83 69.81
N GLY A 196 -38.82 -17.13 70.00
CA GLY A 196 -39.63 -17.17 71.21
C GLY A 196 -39.22 -16.16 72.29
N SER A 197 -38.15 -15.39 72.09
CA SER A 197 -37.70 -14.32 73.00
C SER A 197 -37.58 -12.99 72.26
N THR A 198 -36.43 -12.70 71.64
CA THR A 198 -36.20 -11.45 70.90
C THR A 198 -36.71 -11.50 69.46
N LEU A 199 -37.00 -12.70 68.93
CA LEU A 199 -37.62 -12.95 67.63
C LEU A 199 -38.95 -13.69 67.85
N SER A 200 -40.08 -13.10 67.46
CA SER A 200 -41.39 -13.71 67.68
C SER A 200 -41.90 -14.54 66.52
N HIS A 201 -41.46 -14.24 65.30
CA HIS A 201 -41.90 -14.92 64.09
C HIS A 201 -40.79 -14.85 63.03
N PHE A 202 -40.59 -15.92 62.27
CA PHE A 202 -39.79 -15.86 61.04
C PHE A 202 -40.24 -16.91 60.03
N ASN A 203 -39.99 -16.64 58.75
CA ASN A 203 -40.17 -17.56 57.63
C ASN A 203 -38.87 -17.61 56.82
N ILE A 204 -38.43 -18.80 56.40
CA ILE A 204 -37.35 -18.99 55.43
C ILE A 204 -37.96 -19.52 54.14
N HIS A 205 -37.75 -18.78 53.05
CA HIS A 205 -38.26 -19.10 51.72
C HIS A 205 -37.15 -19.68 50.86
N LEU A 206 -37.39 -20.84 50.25
CA LEU A 206 -36.57 -21.41 49.18
C LEU A 206 -37.33 -21.23 47.86
N ASN A 207 -36.72 -20.56 46.88
CA ASN A 207 -37.37 -20.25 45.60
C ASN A 207 -36.43 -20.56 44.43
N ALA A 208 -36.82 -21.47 43.54
CA ALA A 208 -36.06 -21.78 42.34
C ALA A 208 -36.21 -20.64 41.31
N ARG A 209 -35.09 -20.09 40.82
CA ARG A 209 -35.06 -19.02 39.82
C ARG A 209 -34.14 -19.36 38.64
N PRO A 210 -34.45 -18.91 37.41
CA PRO A 210 -33.59 -19.16 36.26
C PRO A 210 -32.31 -18.31 36.30
N THR A 211 -31.16 -18.97 36.49
CA THR A 211 -29.83 -18.33 36.52
C THR A 211 -29.05 -18.49 35.23
N ASP A 212 -29.38 -19.52 34.44
CA ASP A 212 -28.65 -19.84 33.21
C ASP A 212 -29.22 -19.06 32.04
N ARG A 213 -28.40 -18.17 31.47
CA ARG A 213 -28.72 -17.37 30.28
C ARG A 213 -27.50 -17.32 29.36
N GLN A 214 -27.74 -17.30 28.06
CA GLN A 214 -26.69 -17.17 27.06
C GLN A 214 -26.67 -15.72 26.54
N TYR A 215 -25.59 -15.01 26.83
CA TYR A 215 -25.34 -13.65 26.36
C TYR A 215 -24.55 -13.70 25.06
N ILE A 216 -25.08 -13.07 24.01
CA ILE A 216 -24.49 -13.06 22.67
C ILE A 216 -24.21 -11.61 22.29
N GLY A 217 -23.00 -11.32 21.82
CA GLY A 217 -22.64 -9.97 21.39
C GLY A 217 -21.71 -9.99 20.18
N TRP A 218 -21.77 -8.92 19.38
CA TRP A 218 -20.87 -8.71 18.26
C TRP A 218 -19.77 -7.71 18.61
N ASP A 219 -18.52 -8.17 18.61
CA ASP A 219 -17.35 -7.32 18.69
C ASP A 219 -16.87 -7.00 17.27
N TYR A 220 -17.29 -5.81 16.80
CA TYR A 220 -16.91 -5.32 15.49
C TYR A 220 -15.41 -5.01 15.37
N GLN A 221 -14.72 -4.76 16.48
CA GLN A 221 -13.32 -4.37 16.47
C GLN A 221 -12.42 -5.58 16.17
N ASN A 222 -12.80 -6.76 16.67
CA ASN A 222 -12.07 -8.02 16.42
C ASN A 222 -12.79 -8.95 15.44
N SER A 223 -13.96 -8.55 14.91
CA SER A 223 -14.81 -9.37 14.01
C SER A 223 -15.23 -10.71 14.62
N LEU A 224 -15.61 -10.71 15.90
CA LEU A 224 -15.96 -11.92 16.66
C LEU A 224 -17.39 -11.83 17.22
N ILE A 225 -18.11 -12.94 17.16
CA ILE A 225 -19.33 -13.14 17.95
C ILE A 225 -18.93 -13.79 19.26
N TYR A 226 -19.17 -13.11 20.37
CA TYR A 226 -19.01 -13.66 21.70
C TYR A 226 -20.30 -14.34 22.13
N THR A 227 -20.15 -15.51 22.75
CA THR A 227 -21.23 -16.23 23.43
C THR A 227 -20.74 -16.59 24.82
N SER A 228 -21.50 -16.18 25.84
CA SER A 228 -21.10 -16.29 27.25
C SER A 228 -22.27 -16.81 28.08
N THR A 229 -21.97 -17.72 29.01
CA THR A 229 -22.94 -18.27 29.97
C THR A 229 -22.28 -18.22 31.35
N GLY A 230 -23.06 -17.95 32.39
CA GLY A 230 -22.54 -17.87 33.76
C GLY A 230 -21.87 -19.16 34.20
N LYS A 231 -20.63 -19.04 34.69
CA LYS A 231 -19.85 -20.12 35.32
C LYS A 231 -19.64 -19.82 36.80
N GLU A 232 -19.61 -20.85 37.62
CA GLU A 232 -19.35 -20.74 39.06
C GLU A 232 -20.30 -19.76 39.77
N VAL A 233 -21.57 -19.76 39.34
CA VAL A 233 -22.62 -18.83 39.81
C VAL A 233 -22.75 -18.87 41.34
N GLY A 234 -22.80 -20.07 41.93
CA GLY A 234 -22.93 -20.23 43.38
C GLY A 234 -21.73 -19.70 44.16
N GLN A 235 -20.49 -19.92 43.67
CA GLN A 235 -19.26 -19.40 44.28
C GLN A 235 -19.18 -17.87 44.17
N LYS A 236 -19.59 -17.30 43.03
CA LYS A 236 -19.64 -15.85 42.83
C LYS A 236 -20.66 -15.21 43.76
N ALA A 237 -21.85 -15.81 43.90
CA ALA A 237 -22.90 -15.32 44.79
C ALA A 237 -22.57 -15.48 46.28
N GLY A 238 -21.78 -16.50 46.65
CA GLY A 238 -21.53 -16.85 48.06
C GLY A 238 -22.66 -17.67 48.68
N LEU A 239 -23.26 -18.59 47.91
CA LEU A 239 -24.34 -19.45 48.40
C LEU A 239 -23.84 -20.40 49.49
N ASN A 240 -24.65 -20.59 50.53
CA ASN A 240 -24.44 -21.65 51.52
C ASN A 240 -24.96 -23.01 50.98
N ALA A 241 -24.86 -24.08 51.79
CA ALA A 241 -25.27 -25.42 51.36
C ALA A 241 -26.72 -25.50 50.87
N LEU A 242 -27.66 -24.81 51.54
CA LEU A 242 -29.06 -24.74 51.11
C LEU A 242 -29.19 -24.01 49.76
N GLY A 243 -28.49 -22.89 49.58
CA GLY A 243 -28.56 -22.08 48.37
C GLY A 243 -28.01 -22.83 47.16
N THR A 244 -26.88 -23.52 47.35
CA THR A 244 -26.29 -24.40 46.33
C THR A 244 -27.28 -25.49 45.91
N LYS A 245 -27.99 -26.09 46.87
CA LYS A 245 -28.99 -27.12 46.56
C LYS A 245 -30.19 -26.58 45.77
N VAL A 246 -30.67 -25.38 46.11
CA VAL A 246 -31.76 -24.73 45.36
C VAL A 246 -31.29 -24.36 43.95
N LEU A 247 -30.04 -23.90 43.79
CA LEU A 247 -29.46 -23.60 42.48
C LEU A 247 -29.38 -24.85 41.57
N GLU A 248 -28.88 -25.98 42.08
CA GLU A 248 -28.83 -27.25 41.34
C GLU A 248 -30.23 -27.69 40.87
N ASN A 249 -31.22 -27.60 41.75
CA ASN A 249 -32.60 -27.94 41.42
C ASN A 249 -33.19 -26.95 40.40
N ALA A 250 -32.89 -25.65 40.54
CA ALA A 250 -33.36 -24.62 39.62
C ALA A 250 -32.80 -24.83 38.20
N GLN A 251 -31.53 -25.20 38.06
CA GLN A 251 -30.93 -25.54 36.77
C GLN A 251 -31.57 -26.77 36.11
N THR A 252 -32.10 -27.69 36.91
CA THR A 252 -32.88 -28.84 36.42
C THR A 252 -34.28 -28.43 35.96
N ILE A 253 -34.97 -27.56 36.70
CA ILE A 253 -36.32 -27.06 36.38
C ILE A 253 -36.28 -26.14 35.15
N PHE A 254 -35.28 -25.25 35.08
CA PHE A 254 -35.08 -24.27 34.02
C PHE A 254 -33.96 -24.71 33.06
N GLY A 255 -34.07 -25.93 32.51
CA GLY A 255 -33.02 -26.50 31.65
C GLY A 255 -32.81 -25.82 30.29
N THR A 256 -33.67 -24.86 29.91
CA THR A 256 -33.46 -24.05 28.69
C THR A 256 -32.57 -22.86 29.01
N GLN A 257 -31.60 -22.55 28.13
CA GLN A 257 -30.79 -21.33 28.22
C GLN A 257 -31.34 -20.25 27.28
N PRO A 258 -32.08 -19.24 27.76
CA PRO A 258 -32.57 -18.16 26.92
C PRO A 258 -31.40 -17.37 26.33
N LYS A 259 -31.48 -17.06 25.04
CA LYS A 259 -30.46 -16.31 24.31
C LYS A 259 -30.78 -14.81 24.34
N GLN A 260 -29.79 -14.01 24.71
CA GLN A 260 -29.89 -12.56 24.86
C GLN A 260 -28.91 -11.90 23.89
N TRP A 261 -29.41 -11.29 22.81
CA TRP A 261 -28.61 -10.63 21.78
C TRP A 261 -28.28 -9.18 22.17
N ASN A 262 -27.00 -8.80 22.09
CA ASN A 262 -26.48 -7.47 22.39
C ASN A 262 -26.94 -6.92 23.75
N PHE A 263 -27.14 -7.83 24.71
CA PHE A 263 -27.58 -7.46 26.05
C PHE A 263 -26.42 -6.76 26.79
N ARG A 264 -26.56 -5.44 26.92
CA ARG A 264 -25.58 -4.49 27.49
C ARG A 264 -24.24 -4.48 26.73
N TYR A 265 -23.49 -3.40 26.87
CA TYR A 265 -22.21 -3.22 26.17
C TYR A 265 -21.07 -3.92 26.94
N ALA A 266 -20.21 -4.64 26.22
CA ALA A 266 -19.02 -5.30 26.76
C ALA A 266 -17.88 -5.14 25.76
N ASP A 267 -16.76 -4.62 26.23
CA ASP A 267 -15.56 -4.27 25.45
C ASP A 267 -14.72 -5.50 25.08
N SER A 268 -14.96 -6.64 25.76
CA SER A 268 -14.20 -7.86 25.57
C SER A 268 -15.00 -9.11 25.94
N LYS A 269 -14.53 -10.27 25.46
CA LYS A 269 -15.09 -11.58 25.84
C LYS A 269 -15.08 -11.79 27.35
N LYS A 270 -13.98 -11.41 28.02
CA LYS A 270 -13.83 -11.56 29.47
C LYS A 270 -14.90 -10.76 30.22
N GLN A 271 -15.14 -9.51 29.83
CA GLN A 271 -16.16 -8.68 30.47
C GLN A 271 -17.57 -9.24 30.27
N GLN A 272 -17.86 -9.81 29.09
CA GLN A 272 -19.14 -10.48 28.84
C GLN A 272 -19.30 -11.77 29.67
N ASP A 273 -18.23 -12.56 29.85
CA ASP A 273 -18.22 -13.73 30.74
C ASP A 273 -18.44 -13.34 32.20
N ASP A 274 -17.72 -12.32 32.68
CA ASP A 274 -17.86 -11.81 34.04
C ASP A 274 -19.28 -11.29 34.30
N MET A 275 -19.87 -10.56 33.34
CA MET A 275 -21.26 -10.11 33.38
C MET A 275 -22.24 -11.29 33.43
N ALA A 276 -22.05 -12.31 32.60
CA ALA A 276 -22.92 -13.49 32.57
C ALA A 276 -22.91 -14.23 33.91
N THR A 277 -21.73 -14.45 34.49
CA THR A 277 -21.57 -15.05 35.83
C THR A 277 -22.20 -14.17 36.92
N LEU A 278 -21.97 -12.86 36.87
CA LEU A 278 -22.48 -11.92 37.84
C LEU A 278 -24.01 -11.84 37.85
N HIS A 279 -24.64 -11.81 36.68
CA HIS A 279 -26.10 -11.74 36.56
C HIS A 279 -26.76 -13.03 37.07
N GLY A 280 -26.18 -14.19 36.74
CA GLY A 280 -26.60 -15.46 37.34
C GLY A 280 -26.44 -15.45 38.87
N ALA A 281 -25.35 -14.88 39.38
CA ALA A 281 -25.08 -14.77 40.81
C ALA A 281 -26.13 -13.88 41.51
N ILE A 282 -26.43 -12.69 40.98
CA ILE A 282 -27.46 -11.78 41.51
C ILE A 282 -28.83 -12.46 41.54
N GLU A 283 -29.24 -13.16 40.49
CA GLU A 283 -30.52 -13.88 40.50
C GLU A 283 -30.53 -15.04 41.53
N SER A 284 -29.41 -15.73 41.71
CA SER A 284 -29.30 -16.81 42.71
C SER A 284 -29.39 -16.32 44.16
N THR A 285 -29.03 -15.06 44.45
CA THR A 285 -29.15 -14.49 45.81
C THR A 285 -30.60 -14.37 46.28
N LYS A 286 -31.55 -14.31 45.35
CA LYS A 286 -33.00 -14.24 45.62
C LYS A 286 -33.64 -15.61 45.86
N MET A 287 -32.85 -16.69 45.88
CA MET A 287 -33.32 -18.05 46.09
C MET A 287 -33.55 -18.39 47.57
N ILE A 288 -32.89 -17.67 48.49
CA ILE A 288 -33.10 -17.79 49.93
C ILE A 288 -33.40 -16.42 50.51
N MET A 289 -34.59 -16.26 51.07
CA MET A 289 -35.01 -15.04 51.76
C MET A 289 -35.60 -15.42 53.11
N LEU A 290 -35.26 -14.66 54.15
CA LEU A 290 -35.88 -14.74 55.46
C LEU A 290 -36.72 -13.48 55.70
N THR A 291 -37.94 -13.66 56.20
CA THR A 291 -38.75 -12.55 56.77
C THR A 291 -38.94 -12.80 58.25
N GLY A 292 -38.70 -11.81 59.10
CA GLY A 292 -38.78 -11.96 60.56
C GLY A 292 -39.47 -10.79 61.25
N GLN A 293 -39.98 -11.03 62.45
CA GLN A 293 -40.51 -10.00 63.35
C GLN A 293 -39.77 -10.07 64.69
N SER A 294 -39.12 -8.97 65.08
CA SER A 294 -38.26 -8.90 66.26
C SER A 294 -38.59 -7.69 67.15
N GLY A 295 -38.32 -7.83 68.45
CA GLY A 295 -38.29 -6.72 69.40
C GLY A 295 -36.90 -6.10 69.60
N HIS A 296 -35.88 -6.55 68.86
CA HIS A 296 -34.49 -6.15 69.12
C HIS A 296 -34.06 -4.93 68.27
N PRO A 297 -33.68 -3.78 68.86
CA PRO A 297 -33.30 -2.56 68.11
C PRO A 297 -32.02 -2.68 67.27
N GLY A 298 -31.17 -3.66 67.57
CA GLY A 298 -29.98 -3.97 66.76
C GLY A 298 -30.25 -4.63 65.40
N VAL A 299 -31.50 -4.95 65.06
CA VAL A 299 -31.87 -5.42 63.70
C VAL A 299 -31.90 -4.20 62.78
N ALA A 300 -30.82 -3.92 62.07
CA ALA A 300 -30.68 -2.74 61.22
C ALA A 300 -30.24 -3.10 59.80
N ILE A 301 -30.50 -2.23 58.84
CA ILE A 301 -30.07 -2.41 57.44
C ILE A 301 -28.54 -2.63 57.34
N GLY A 302 -28.13 -3.66 56.60
CA GLY A 302 -26.72 -4.06 56.47
C GLY A 302 -26.12 -4.75 57.70
N SER A 303 -26.87 -4.97 58.78
CA SER A 303 -26.41 -5.74 59.95
C SER A 303 -26.58 -7.25 59.76
N ARG A 304 -25.75 -8.03 60.45
CA ARG A 304 -25.84 -9.50 60.50
C ARG A 304 -26.61 -9.92 61.74
N THR A 305 -27.53 -10.86 61.58
CA THR A 305 -28.33 -11.46 62.64
C THR A 305 -28.05 -12.96 62.70
N GLU A 306 -27.77 -13.49 63.88
CA GLU A 306 -27.63 -14.92 64.12
C GLU A 306 -28.90 -15.41 64.83
N ILE A 307 -29.56 -16.41 64.27
CA ILE A 307 -30.88 -16.85 64.74
C ILE A 307 -30.75 -18.21 65.42
N THR A 308 -31.10 -18.27 66.70
CA THR A 308 -31.15 -19.50 67.48
C THR A 308 -32.54 -19.70 68.08
N GLY A 309 -32.86 -20.91 68.53
CA GLY A 309 -34.10 -21.18 69.26
C GLY A 309 -34.05 -22.48 70.02
N ASN A 310 -35.13 -22.81 70.74
CA ASN A 310 -35.25 -24.09 71.43
C ASN A 310 -35.83 -25.15 70.49
N ASN A 311 -35.10 -26.24 70.30
CA ASN A 311 -35.57 -27.38 69.54
C ASN A 311 -36.68 -28.11 70.32
N VAL A 312 -37.92 -27.97 69.87
CA VAL A 312 -39.09 -28.61 70.50
C VAL A 312 -39.17 -30.11 70.27
N PHE A 313 -38.39 -30.65 69.32
CA PHE A 313 -38.36 -32.07 68.98
C PHE A 313 -37.18 -32.83 69.61
N ASN A 314 -36.15 -32.12 70.10
CA ASN A 314 -34.94 -32.70 70.66
C ASN A 314 -34.63 -32.14 72.06
N GLY A 315 -35.55 -32.37 73.00
CA GLY A 315 -35.32 -32.14 74.43
C GLY A 315 -34.99 -30.70 74.84
N GLY A 316 -35.34 -29.70 74.03
CA GLY A 316 -35.04 -28.29 74.32
C GLY A 316 -33.59 -27.86 74.06
N SER A 317 -32.82 -28.65 73.30
CA SER A 317 -31.48 -28.25 72.82
C SER A 317 -31.54 -26.99 71.96
N THR A 318 -30.47 -26.19 71.92
CA THR A 318 -30.39 -25.02 71.04
C THR A 318 -30.34 -25.45 69.58
N GLU A 319 -31.30 -24.98 68.79
CA GLU A 319 -31.32 -25.09 67.33
C GLU A 319 -30.71 -23.82 66.73
N ASP A 320 -29.79 -24.01 65.78
CA ASP A 320 -29.20 -22.93 64.99
C ASP A 320 -29.91 -22.85 63.64
N TYR A 321 -30.55 -21.72 63.38
CA TYR A 321 -31.26 -21.45 62.12
C TYR A 321 -30.38 -20.68 61.13
N GLY A 322 -29.17 -20.29 61.53
CA GLY A 322 -28.15 -19.69 60.68
C GLY A 322 -28.01 -18.17 60.80
N GLU A 323 -27.04 -17.67 60.03
CA GLU A 323 -26.71 -16.25 59.96
C GLU A 323 -27.34 -15.59 58.73
N TYR A 324 -27.97 -14.45 58.95
CA TYR A 324 -28.67 -13.67 57.92
C TYR A 324 -28.23 -12.21 57.93
N LEU A 325 -28.15 -11.61 56.75
CA LEU A 325 -27.85 -10.21 56.51
C LEU A 325 -29.16 -9.46 56.22
N VAL A 326 -29.47 -8.45 57.03
CA VAL A 326 -30.71 -7.66 56.91
C VAL A 326 -30.62 -6.71 55.70
N ILE A 327 -31.57 -6.83 54.78
CA ILE A 327 -31.63 -6.05 53.52
C ILE A 327 -32.85 -5.11 53.45
N ALA A 328 -33.83 -5.31 54.31
CA ALA A 328 -34.93 -4.37 54.52
C ALA A 328 -35.45 -4.50 55.95
N VAL A 329 -35.89 -3.40 56.54
CA VAL A 329 -36.46 -3.37 57.89
C VAL A 329 -37.45 -2.23 58.04
N GLU A 330 -38.59 -2.53 58.65
CA GLU A 330 -39.57 -1.55 59.11
C GLU A 330 -39.58 -1.55 60.64
N HIS A 331 -39.26 -0.41 61.23
CA HIS A 331 -39.24 -0.18 62.66
C HIS A 331 -40.50 0.55 63.09
N PHE A 332 -41.04 0.17 64.25
CA PHE A 332 -42.16 0.85 64.89
C PHE A 332 -41.90 0.97 66.39
N VAL A 333 -42.14 2.15 66.95
CA VAL A 333 -42.20 2.37 68.40
C VAL A 333 -43.39 3.26 68.73
N ASP A 334 -44.11 2.92 69.80
CA ASP A 334 -45.24 3.69 70.29
C ASP A 334 -44.86 4.63 71.45
N THR A 335 -45.83 5.40 71.94
CA THR A 335 -45.67 6.35 73.05
C THR A 335 -45.19 5.73 74.38
N LYS A 336 -45.32 4.41 74.56
CA LYS A 336 -44.87 3.70 75.78
C LYS A 336 -43.43 3.20 75.66
N GLY A 337 -42.84 3.31 74.48
CA GLY A 337 -41.53 2.72 74.18
C GLY A 337 -41.61 1.26 73.75
N ASP A 338 -42.81 0.74 73.43
CA ASP A 338 -42.99 -0.61 72.92
C ASP A 338 -42.48 -0.67 71.47
N TYR A 339 -41.29 -1.26 71.29
CA TYR A 339 -40.63 -1.33 70.00
C TYR A 339 -40.82 -2.71 69.34
N SER A 340 -41.01 -2.69 68.02
CA SER A 340 -40.95 -3.86 67.18
C SER A 340 -40.39 -3.53 65.80
N ASN A 341 -39.89 -4.54 65.09
CA ASN A 341 -39.54 -4.42 63.69
C ASN A 341 -39.98 -5.64 62.89
N HIS A 342 -40.22 -5.41 61.60
CA HIS A 342 -40.37 -6.44 60.58
C HIS A 342 -39.23 -6.33 59.59
N PHE A 343 -38.49 -7.41 59.33
CA PHE A 343 -37.28 -7.36 58.52
C PHE A 343 -37.24 -8.45 57.47
N THR A 344 -36.60 -8.16 56.35
CA THR A 344 -36.20 -9.12 55.32
C THR A 344 -34.69 -9.25 55.34
N ALA A 345 -34.21 -10.49 55.29
CA ALA A 345 -32.79 -10.83 55.31
C ALA A 345 -32.46 -11.94 54.31
N VAL A 346 -31.19 -12.03 53.95
CA VAL A 346 -30.65 -13.08 53.07
C VAL A 346 -29.48 -13.78 53.75
N PRO A 347 -29.02 -14.97 53.31
CA PRO A 347 -27.89 -15.63 53.97
C PRO A 347 -26.67 -14.73 54.12
N GLY A 348 -26.05 -14.72 55.30
CA GLY A 348 -24.90 -13.85 55.60
C GLY A 348 -23.69 -14.10 54.69
N SER A 349 -23.56 -15.29 54.10
CA SER A 349 -22.43 -15.65 53.24
C SER A 349 -22.44 -14.98 51.85
N LEU A 350 -23.54 -14.32 51.48
CA LEU A 350 -23.68 -13.70 50.16
C LEU A 350 -22.66 -12.57 49.93
N ARG A 351 -22.12 -12.54 48.72
CA ARG A 351 -21.08 -11.58 48.28
C ARG A 351 -21.64 -10.46 47.41
N VAL A 352 -22.72 -10.73 46.69
CA VAL A 352 -23.43 -9.77 45.82
C VAL A 352 -24.83 -9.51 46.36
N PRO A 353 -25.42 -8.32 46.14
CA PRO A 353 -26.72 -8.00 46.70
C PRO A 353 -27.90 -8.62 45.91
N PRO A 354 -29.03 -8.88 46.58
CA PRO A 354 -30.28 -9.30 45.95
C PRO A 354 -31.00 -8.11 45.31
N VAL A 355 -30.48 -7.62 44.18
CA VAL A 355 -30.98 -6.43 43.47
C VAL A 355 -31.65 -6.79 42.14
N VAL A 356 -32.65 -6.00 41.73
CA VAL A 356 -33.17 -6.03 40.36
C VAL A 356 -32.30 -5.10 39.52
N ILE A 357 -31.64 -5.63 38.49
CA ILE A 357 -30.74 -4.85 37.65
C ILE A 357 -31.58 -3.89 36.77
N PRO A 358 -31.49 -2.56 36.93
CA PRO A 358 -32.25 -1.62 36.12
C PRO A 358 -31.85 -1.70 34.63
N GLU A 359 -32.80 -1.45 33.73
CA GLU A 359 -32.54 -1.39 32.29
C GLU A 359 -31.53 -0.28 31.94
N ASP A 360 -30.81 -0.43 30.83
CA ASP A 360 -29.95 0.65 30.32
C ASP A 360 -30.81 1.84 29.86
N PRO A 361 -30.32 3.09 30.00
CA PRO A 361 -31.08 4.26 29.59
C PRO A 361 -31.30 4.26 28.08
N LEU A 362 -32.55 4.50 27.68
CA LEU A 362 -32.95 4.58 26.29
C LEU A 362 -32.63 5.98 25.75
N CYS A 363 -31.93 6.00 24.62
CA CYS A 363 -31.44 7.21 23.98
C CYS A 363 -32.11 7.41 22.62
N GLU A 364 -32.70 8.59 22.40
CA GLU A 364 -33.16 9.01 21.09
C GLU A 364 -32.01 9.42 20.17
N VAL A 365 -32.28 9.49 18.86
CA VAL A 365 -31.34 10.06 17.89
C VAL A 365 -31.08 11.53 18.24
N GLN A 366 -29.81 11.94 18.20
CA GLN A 366 -29.37 13.30 18.56
C GLN A 366 -28.34 13.80 17.55
N SER A 367 -28.15 15.12 17.45
CA SER A 367 -26.96 15.66 16.78
C SER A 367 -25.80 15.86 17.75
N ALA A 368 -24.59 15.82 17.21
CA ALA A 368 -23.33 16.02 17.92
C ALA A 368 -22.28 16.60 16.97
N PHE A 369 -21.22 17.19 17.51
CA PHE A 369 -20.10 17.69 16.71
C PHE A 369 -18.93 16.72 16.72
N VAL A 370 -18.30 16.51 15.57
CA VAL A 370 -17.05 15.74 15.48
C VAL A 370 -15.93 16.48 16.19
N THR A 371 -15.21 15.77 17.06
CA THR A 371 -14.08 16.30 17.83
C THR A 371 -12.74 15.68 17.43
N ASP A 372 -12.77 14.48 16.86
CA ASP A 372 -11.59 13.77 16.39
C ASP A 372 -11.98 12.77 15.28
N ASN A 373 -11.26 12.81 14.17
CA ASN A 373 -11.44 11.90 13.03
C ASN A 373 -10.18 11.09 12.68
N ALA A 374 -9.13 11.18 13.50
CA ALA A 374 -7.88 10.45 13.33
C ALA A 374 -7.92 9.07 14.01
N ASP A 375 -8.79 8.17 13.54
CA ASP A 375 -8.98 6.84 14.15
C ASP A 375 -7.67 6.03 14.21
N PRO A 376 -7.14 5.70 15.41
CA PRO A 376 -5.87 5.00 15.57
C PRO A 376 -5.89 3.57 15.03
N ARG A 377 -7.08 3.00 14.78
CA ARG A 377 -7.24 1.64 14.20
C ARG A 377 -7.50 1.68 12.69
N GLY A 378 -7.61 2.85 12.07
CA GLY A 378 -7.87 3.00 10.64
C GLY A 378 -9.22 2.44 10.18
N MET A 379 -10.22 2.37 11.06
CA MET A 379 -11.55 1.82 10.75
C MET A 379 -12.54 2.88 10.24
N GLY A 380 -12.12 4.15 10.12
CA GLY A 380 -12.98 5.26 9.73
C GLY A 380 -14.00 5.64 10.81
N ARG A 381 -13.61 5.53 12.09
CA ARG A 381 -14.44 5.98 13.23
C ARG A 381 -14.17 7.44 13.54
N VAL A 382 -15.07 8.06 14.28
CA VAL A 382 -14.90 9.42 14.82
C VAL A 382 -15.18 9.44 16.32
N ARG A 383 -14.76 10.51 16.99
CA ARG A 383 -15.19 10.87 18.33
C ARG A 383 -16.06 12.10 18.23
N VAL A 384 -17.17 12.13 18.96
CA VAL A 384 -18.12 13.24 18.92
C VAL A 384 -18.37 13.81 20.31
N LYS A 385 -18.89 15.02 20.33
CA LYS A 385 -19.35 15.71 21.53
C LYS A 385 -20.82 16.09 21.35
N PHE A 386 -21.69 15.54 22.20
CA PHE A 386 -23.11 15.92 22.24
C PHE A 386 -23.27 17.31 22.84
N HIS A 387 -24.40 17.98 22.54
CA HIS A 387 -24.69 19.33 23.02
C HIS A 387 -24.74 19.46 24.56
N TRP A 388 -25.06 18.37 25.27
CA TRP A 388 -25.09 18.34 26.74
C TRP A 388 -23.74 18.01 27.39
N MET A 389 -22.72 17.61 26.62
CA MET A 389 -21.37 17.31 27.12
C MET A 389 -20.57 18.60 27.34
N ASN A 390 -19.82 18.67 28.44
CA ASN A 390 -19.06 19.86 28.82
C ASN A 390 -17.54 19.63 28.81
N GLY A 391 -16.76 20.71 28.69
CA GLY A 391 -15.29 20.65 28.76
C GLY A 391 -14.68 19.61 27.80
N PRO A 392 -13.83 18.68 28.30
CA PRO A 392 -13.16 17.66 27.49
C PRO A 392 -13.99 16.38 27.24
N GLU A 393 -15.26 16.34 27.68
CA GLU A 393 -16.14 15.20 27.43
C GLU A 393 -16.35 14.94 25.94
N LYS A 394 -16.31 13.66 25.57
CA LYS A 394 -16.51 13.15 24.22
C LYS A 394 -16.77 11.64 24.26
N THR A 395 -17.33 11.11 23.19
CA THR A 395 -17.55 9.66 23.04
C THR A 395 -16.22 8.90 22.90
N PRO A 396 -16.25 7.54 23.05
CA PRO A 396 -15.23 6.68 22.47
C PRO A 396 -15.23 6.79 20.94
N TRP A 397 -14.37 6.01 20.29
CA TRP A 397 -14.38 5.88 18.83
C TRP A 397 -15.63 5.15 18.34
N ILE A 398 -16.51 5.87 17.66
CA ILE A 398 -17.80 5.39 17.18
C ILE A 398 -17.82 5.22 15.66
N ARG A 399 -18.54 4.20 15.18
CA ARG A 399 -18.63 3.87 13.75
C ARG A 399 -19.50 4.88 13.01
N ILE A 400 -19.22 5.07 11.72
CA ILE A 400 -20.08 5.80 10.78
C ILE A 400 -20.81 4.79 9.89
N ALA A 401 -22.12 4.97 9.73
CA ALA A 401 -22.92 4.25 8.75
C ALA A 401 -22.59 4.77 7.35
N ALA A 402 -21.77 4.02 6.61
CA ALA A 402 -21.47 4.34 5.21
C ALA A 402 -22.58 3.80 4.27
N PRO A 403 -22.91 4.50 3.17
CA PRO A 403 -23.87 4.00 2.17
C PRO A 403 -23.54 2.60 1.63
N HIS A 404 -22.26 2.28 1.49
CA HIS A 404 -21.76 0.94 1.23
C HIS A 404 -20.34 0.82 1.79
N GLY A 405 -20.02 -0.31 2.41
CA GLY A 405 -18.70 -0.60 2.97
C GLY A 405 -18.38 -2.09 2.93
N GLY A 406 -17.12 -2.43 2.67
CA GLY A 406 -16.61 -3.79 2.65
C GLY A 406 -15.09 -3.82 2.59
N HIS A 407 -14.50 -5.01 2.57
CA HIS A 407 -13.04 -5.16 2.54
C HIS A 407 -12.41 -4.40 1.35
N ASN A 408 -11.69 -3.31 1.65
CA ASN A 408 -11.05 -2.39 0.69
C ASN A 408 -11.98 -1.79 -0.38
N LYS A 409 -13.26 -1.60 -0.08
CA LYS A 409 -14.24 -1.01 -1.02
C LYS A 409 -15.38 -0.29 -0.29
N GLY A 410 -15.98 0.70 -0.93
CA GLY A 410 -17.16 1.40 -0.41
C GLY A 410 -17.04 2.91 -0.48
N HIS A 411 -17.96 3.60 0.21
CA HIS A 411 -17.94 5.04 0.41
C HIS A 411 -17.13 5.38 1.66
N PHE A 412 -16.05 6.11 1.48
CA PHE A 412 -15.18 6.55 2.58
C PHE A 412 -15.13 8.08 2.62
N PHE A 413 -16.13 8.67 3.26
CA PHE A 413 -16.24 10.11 3.53
C PHE A 413 -16.38 10.30 5.03
N ILE A 414 -15.26 10.59 5.69
CA ILE A 414 -15.23 10.81 7.13
C ILE A 414 -15.47 12.31 7.37
N PRO A 415 -16.45 12.68 8.20
CA PRO A 415 -16.68 14.08 8.54
C PRO A 415 -15.47 14.70 9.23
N GLU A 416 -15.28 15.99 9.00
CA GLU A 416 -14.17 16.77 9.52
C GLU A 416 -14.44 17.25 10.95
N ASN A 417 -13.38 17.57 11.69
CA ASN A 417 -13.53 18.12 13.04
C ASN A 417 -14.34 19.44 13.00
N GLY A 418 -15.35 19.52 13.86
CA GLY A 418 -16.28 20.65 13.92
C GLY A 418 -17.56 20.45 13.10
N GLU A 419 -17.67 19.43 12.25
CA GLU A 419 -18.88 19.16 11.49
C GLU A 419 -19.97 18.51 12.36
N GLU A 420 -21.23 18.87 12.10
CA GLU A 420 -22.40 18.31 12.76
C GLU A 420 -22.80 16.96 12.16
N VAL A 421 -23.01 15.98 13.03
CA VAL A 421 -23.41 14.61 12.68
C VAL A 421 -24.63 14.17 13.47
N MET A 422 -25.48 13.37 12.83
CA MET A 422 -26.59 12.70 13.49
C MET A 422 -26.14 11.37 14.07
N ILE A 423 -26.46 11.12 15.33
CA ILE A 423 -26.03 9.95 16.11
C ILE A 423 -27.22 9.05 16.41
N GLY A 424 -27.12 7.80 15.99
CA GLY A 424 -28.01 6.71 16.36
C GLY A 424 -27.42 5.89 17.51
N PHE A 425 -28.25 5.05 18.12
CA PHE A 425 -27.87 4.22 19.26
C PHE A 425 -28.32 2.78 19.03
N GLU A 426 -27.39 1.82 19.07
CA GLU A 426 -27.72 0.40 18.86
C GLU A 426 -28.69 -0.09 19.93
N GLY A 427 -29.88 -0.56 19.54
CA GLY A 427 -30.93 -0.95 20.48
C GLY A 427 -31.43 0.20 21.37
N LYS A 428 -31.24 1.47 20.95
CA LYS A 428 -31.46 2.68 21.76
C LYS A 428 -30.59 2.74 23.02
N ASN A 429 -29.49 2.00 23.10
CA ASN A 429 -28.62 2.00 24.28
C ASN A 429 -27.68 3.21 24.24
N ALA A 430 -27.76 4.10 25.24
CA ALA A 430 -26.92 5.29 25.34
C ALA A 430 -25.40 5.01 25.35
N HIS A 431 -24.97 3.79 25.71
CA HIS A 431 -23.57 3.36 25.66
C HIS A 431 -23.10 2.95 24.26
N ARG A 432 -23.99 2.83 23.27
CA ARG A 432 -23.66 2.35 21.92
C ARG A 432 -24.00 3.35 20.80
N PRO A 433 -23.43 4.58 20.84
CA PRO A 433 -23.60 5.54 19.77
C PRO A 433 -22.90 5.12 18.47
N TYR A 434 -23.48 5.49 17.34
CA TYR A 434 -22.87 5.43 16.00
C TYR A 434 -23.38 6.61 15.16
N VAL A 435 -22.56 7.11 14.24
CA VAL A 435 -22.96 8.17 13.31
C VAL A 435 -23.84 7.60 12.21
N ILE A 436 -25.01 8.20 11.99
CA ILE A 436 -25.93 7.90 10.89
C ILE A 436 -25.51 8.62 9.61
N GLY A 437 -25.08 9.88 9.74
CA GLY A 437 -24.69 10.74 8.63
C GLY A 437 -24.45 12.18 9.08
N THR A 438 -24.14 13.05 8.13
CA THR A 438 -23.95 14.49 8.35
C THR A 438 -25.21 15.28 8.01
N VAL A 439 -25.33 16.48 8.59
CA VAL A 439 -26.43 17.42 8.33
C VAL A 439 -25.88 18.82 8.12
N TYR A 440 -26.56 19.61 7.29
CA TYR A 440 -26.28 21.04 7.13
C TYR A 440 -27.04 21.85 8.19
N HIS A 441 -26.48 22.98 8.60
CA HIS A 441 -27.11 23.94 9.52
C HIS A 441 -26.81 25.39 9.08
N ALA A 442 -27.32 26.39 9.82
CA ALA A 442 -27.25 27.80 9.39
C ALA A 442 -25.83 28.29 9.08
N ASP A 443 -24.85 27.96 9.94
CA ASP A 443 -23.44 28.36 9.79
C ASP A 443 -22.61 27.40 8.91
N ALA A 444 -23.16 26.24 8.56
CA ALA A 444 -22.55 25.26 7.66
C ALA A 444 -23.61 24.85 6.64
N ASN A 445 -23.98 25.79 5.78
CA ASN A 445 -24.97 25.60 4.72
C ASN A 445 -24.29 25.21 3.40
N THR A 446 -25.11 24.90 2.39
CA THR A 446 -24.64 24.61 1.04
C THR A 446 -25.15 25.67 0.07
N GLU A 447 -24.26 26.16 -0.80
CA GLU A 447 -24.61 27.12 -1.86
C GLU A 447 -25.30 26.45 -3.05
N PHE A 448 -25.37 25.12 -3.09
CA PHE A 448 -25.95 24.36 -4.20
C PHE A 448 -27.47 24.18 -4.13
N GLY A 449 -28.09 24.54 -3.00
CA GLY A 449 -29.54 24.51 -2.87
C GLY A 449 -30.18 25.64 -3.68
N ASN A 450 -31.10 25.28 -4.58
CA ASN A 450 -31.87 26.23 -5.37
C ASN A 450 -33.37 25.87 -5.41
N ALA A 451 -34.20 26.79 -5.92
CA ALA A 451 -35.66 26.64 -5.93
C ALA A 451 -36.13 25.48 -6.82
N ASP A 452 -35.45 25.26 -7.94
CA ASP A 452 -35.81 24.23 -8.93
C ASP A 452 -35.33 22.83 -8.53
N ASN A 453 -34.40 22.73 -7.56
CA ASN A 453 -33.79 21.49 -7.10
C ASN A 453 -33.22 20.64 -8.26
N ASP A 454 -32.57 21.29 -9.22
CA ASP A 454 -31.96 20.66 -10.38
C ASP A 454 -30.44 20.47 -10.23
N ILE A 455 -29.81 21.06 -9.20
CA ILE A 455 -28.39 20.85 -8.89
C ILE A 455 -28.21 19.74 -7.85
N LYS A 456 -27.28 18.80 -8.10
CA LYS A 456 -26.82 17.78 -7.16
C LYS A 456 -25.29 17.75 -7.17
N THR A 457 -24.66 17.82 -6.00
CA THR A 457 -23.21 18.02 -5.93
C THR A 457 -22.55 17.10 -4.92
N ILE A 458 -21.36 16.60 -5.25
CA ILE A 458 -20.39 16.05 -4.30
C ILE A 458 -19.23 17.04 -4.26
N GLN A 459 -18.96 17.65 -3.10
CA GLN A 459 -17.83 18.58 -2.91
C GLN A 459 -16.99 18.13 -1.72
N THR A 460 -15.66 18.20 -1.88
CA THR A 460 -14.68 17.95 -0.81
C THR A 460 -14.25 19.26 -0.14
N ARG A 461 -13.68 19.18 1.07
CA ARG A 461 -13.19 20.34 1.84
C ARG A 461 -12.26 21.27 1.06
N SER A 462 -11.44 20.72 0.15
CA SER A 462 -10.50 21.50 -0.65
C SER A 462 -11.12 22.19 -1.87
N GLY A 463 -12.41 21.98 -2.15
CA GLY A 463 -13.13 22.63 -3.25
C GLY A 463 -13.23 21.79 -4.54
N ASN A 464 -12.72 20.55 -4.55
CA ASN A 464 -12.97 19.65 -5.68
C ASN A 464 -14.42 19.17 -5.66
N LYS A 465 -15.10 19.21 -6.81
CA LYS A 465 -16.52 18.90 -6.93
C LYS A 465 -16.92 18.18 -8.20
N ILE A 466 -17.98 17.39 -8.07
CA ILE A 466 -18.76 16.81 -9.18
C ILE A 466 -20.15 17.41 -9.08
N VAL A 467 -20.59 18.10 -10.13
CA VAL A 467 -21.89 18.77 -10.21
C VAL A 467 -22.73 18.09 -11.28
N TYR A 468 -23.92 17.63 -10.91
CA TYR A 468 -24.98 17.20 -11.81
C TYR A 468 -26.03 18.30 -11.87
N ASP A 469 -26.32 18.78 -13.07
CA ASP A 469 -27.32 19.81 -13.34
C ASP A 469 -28.41 19.20 -14.23
N ASP A 470 -29.54 18.84 -13.62
CA ASP A 470 -30.67 18.21 -14.30
C ASP A 470 -31.41 19.19 -15.22
N GLY A 471 -31.36 20.50 -14.93
CA GLY A 471 -31.99 21.55 -15.72
C GLY A 471 -31.27 21.74 -17.05
N GLY A 472 -29.94 21.83 -16.98
CA GLY A 472 -29.04 21.84 -18.15
C GLY A 472 -28.77 20.45 -18.74
N LYS A 473 -29.15 19.38 -18.04
CA LYS A 473 -28.78 17.97 -18.34
C LYS A 473 -27.27 17.75 -18.40
N SER A 474 -26.51 18.54 -17.65
CA SER A 474 -25.06 18.61 -17.73
C SER A 474 -24.37 17.97 -16.52
N ILE A 475 -23.12 17.56 -16.71
CA ILE A 475 -22.25 17.01 -15.65
C ILE A 475 -20.91 17.72 -15.71
N THR A 476 -20.47 18.28 -14.57
CA THR A 476 -19.18 18.98 -14.45
C THR A 476 -18.30 18.34 -13.39
N LEU A 477 -17.10 17.91 -13.75
CA LEU A 477 -16.02 17.63 -12.81
C LEU A 477 -15.13 18.87 -12.72
N GLN A 478 -14.90 19.38 -11.51
CA GLN A 478 -14.10 20.58 -11.27
C GLN A 478 -13.13 20.39 -10.10
N ASP A 479 -11.88 20.80 -10.27
CA ASP A 479 -10.92 20.89 -9.18
C ASP A 479 -10.94 22.27 -8.49
N ALA A 480 -10.24 22.38 -7.36
CA ALA A 480 -10.13 23.62 -6.61
C ALA A 480 -9.49 24.79 -7.38
N SER A 481 -8.72 24.50 -8.44
CA SER A 481 -8.03 25.50 -9.26
C SER A 481 -8.89 26.00 -10.44
N GLY A 482 -10.07 25.43 -10.64
CA GLY A 482 -10.99 25.79 -11.71
C GLY A 482 -10.80 25.00 -13.01
N ASN A 483 -10.01 23.93 -13.02
CA ASN A 483 -9.94 23.03 -14.18
C ASN A 483 -11.25 22.24 -14.28
N THR A 484 -11.80 22.09 -15.48
CA THR A 484 -13.12 21.48 -15.68
C THR A 484 -13.14 20.42 -16.78
N VAL A 485 -13.94 19.38 -16.58
CA VAL A 485 -14.48 18.51 -17.62
C VAL A 485 -16.00 18.63 -17.57
N LEU A 486 -16.58 19.23 -18.62
CA LEU A 486 -18.01 19.47 -18.75
C LEU A 486 -18.58 18.57 -19.85
N MET A 487 -19.60 17.79 -19.51
CA MET A 487 -20.54 17.16 -20.45
C MET A 487 -21.79 18.03 -20.48
N ASP A 488 -22.09 18.70 -21.58
CA ASP A 488 -23.04 19.83 -21.62
C ASP A 488 -24.53 19.45 -21.72
N GLY A 489 -24.85 18.15 -21.80
CA GLY A 489 -26.22 17.66 -22.00
C GLY A 489 -26.78 17.80 -23.41
N ASN A 490 -26.10 18.55 -24.29
CA ASN A 490 -26.45 18.76 -25.70
C ASN A 490 -25.54 17.97 -26.67
N GLY A 491 -24.67 17.12 -26.12
CA GLY A 491 -23.80 16.21 -26.85
C GLY A 491 -22.34 16.66 -26.98
N SER A 492 -21.98 17.80 -26.39
CA SER A 492 -20.60 18.29 -26.35
C SER A 492 -19.89 17.91 -25.07
N ILE A 493 -18.57 17.72 -25.17
CA ILE A 493 -17.66 17.56 -24.03
C ILE A 493 -16.58 18.62 -24.13
N VAL A 494 -16.40 19.41 -23.07
CA VAL A 494 -15.41 20.48 -22.99
C VAL A 494 -14.43 20.19 -21.87
N VAL A 495 -13.14 20.15 -22.20
CA VAL A 495 -12.04 20.02 -21.24
C VAL A 495 -11.29 21.35 -21.20
N ASN A 496 -11.23 21.98 -20.03
CA ASN A 496 -10.61 23.28 -19.85
C ASN A 496 -9.63 23.28 -18.68
N ALA A 497 -8.43 23.83 -18.91
CA ALA A 497 -7.48 24.15 -17.85
C ALA A 497 -7.53 25.65 -17.57
N ALA A 498 -7.75 26.06 -16.32
CA ALA A 498 -8.02 27.47 -15.99
C ALA A 498 -6.81 28.39 -16.21
N SER A 499 -5.58 27.91 -15.96
CA SER A 499 -4.38 28.74 -15.98
C SER A 499 -3.11 28.04 -16.48
N SER A 500 -3.19 26.76 -16.84
CA SER A 500 -2.01 25.93 -17.12
C SER A 500 -2.20 25.07 -18.38
N ASN A 501 -1.71 23.84 -18.36
CA ASN A 501 -1.63 22.93 -19.49
C ASN A 501 -2.60 21.74 -19.37
N VAL A 502 -3.14 21.31 -20.52
CA VAL A 502 -3.77 19.99 -20.68
C VAL A 502 -2.74 19.06 -21.30
N ASN A 503 -2.26 18.07 -20.55
CA ASN A 503 -1.31 17.06 -21.04
C ASN A 503 -2.01 15.71 -21.24
N ILE A 504 -2.01 15.21 -22.47
CA ILE A 504 -2.50 13.86 -22.79
C ILE A 504 -1.28 12.97 -23.03
N ARG A 505 -1.09 11.95 -22.19
CA ARG A 505 0.01 10.98 -22.31
C ARG A 505 -0.56 9.57 -22.25
N ALA A 506 -0.25 8.74 -23.24
CA ALA A 506 -0.53 7.32 -23.22
C ALA A 506 0.78 6.53 -23.34
N PRO A 507 0.98 5.46 -22.56
CA PRO A 507 2.20 4.65 -22.63
C PRO A 507 2.33 3.86 -23.93
N GLN A 508 1.24 3.74 -24.70
CA GLN A 508 1.23 3.10 -26.01
C GLN A 508 0.67 4.06 -27.05
N THR A 509 -0.65 4.11 -27.20
CA THR A 509 -1.30 4.80 -28.34
C THR A 509 -2.35 5.79 -27.85
N THR A 510 -2.44 6.95 -28.53
CA THR A 510 -3.56 7.90 -28.44
C THR A 510 -4.16 8.05 -29.84
N ASN A 511 -5.45 7.72 -30.01
CA ASN A 511 -6.17 7.85 -31.28
C ASN A 511 -7.21 8.96 -31.18
N LEU A 512 -7.26 9.85 -32.17
CA LEU A 512 -8.30 10.87 -32.35
C LEU A 512 -9.00 10.61 -33.69
N ASN A 513 -10.30 10.31 -33.66
CA ASN A 513 -11.09 9.99 -34.85
C ASN A 513 -12.40 10.79 -34.83
N ALA A 514 -12.64 11.56 -35.88
CA ALA A 514 -13.82 12.40 -36.05
C ALA A 514 -14.09 12.62 -37.54
N SER A 515 -15.33 12.97 -37.92
CA SER A 515 -15.62 13.43 -39.29
C SER A 515 -14.78 14.65 -39.65
N ASP A 516 -14.64 15.58 -38.70
CA ASP A 516 -13.80 16.76 -38.80
C ASP A 516 -12.90 16.87 -37.56
N LEU A 517 -11.61 17.13 -37.76
CA LEU A 517 -10.64 17.39 -36.69
C LEU A 517 -9.96 18.74 -36.91
N ASN A 518 -10.23 19.71 -36.02
CA ASN A 518 -9.63 21.05 -36.06
C ASN A 518 -8.58 21.20 -34.95
N LEU A 519 -7.34 21.52 -35.33
CA LEU A 519 -6.25 21.81 -34.40
C LEU A 519 -5.82 23.27 -34.58
N VAL A 520 -6.08 24.11 -33.59
CA VAL A 520 -5.81 25.56 -33.63
C VAL A 520 -4.89 25.93 -32.47
N ALA A 521 -3.81 26.65 -32.77
CA ALA A 521 -2.92 27.25 -31.78
C ALA A 521 -2.75 28.74 -32.08
N ASN A 522 -3.00 29.60 -31.08
CA ASN A 522 -2.90 31.06 -31.27
C ASN A 522 -1.45 31.54 -31.50
N ASN A 523 -0.48 30.85 -30.90
CA ASN A 523 0.94 31.20 -30.99
C ASN A 523 1.71 30.17 -31.85
N THR A 524 1.84 28.94 -31.34
CA THR A 524 2.68 27.91 -31.97
C THR A 524 2.02 26.54 -31.86
N LEU A 525 1.95 25.82 -32.98
CA LEU A 525 1.71 24.38 -33.01
C LEU A 525 3.06 23.66 -33.23
N SER A 526 3.48 22.83 -32.27
CA SER A 526 4.71 22.02 -32.37
C SER A 526 4.38 20.54 -32.39
N ILE A 527 4.79 19.83 -33.45
CA ILE A 527 4.64 18.38 -33.58
C ILE A 527 6.04 17.78 -33.59
N LEU A 528 6.44 17.18 -32.48
CA LEU A 528 7.71 16.46 -32.35
C LEU A 528 7.44 14.95 -32.39
N VAL A 529 7.99 14.27 -33.38
CA VAL A 529 7.88 12.82 -33.51
C VAL A 529 9.27 12.21 -33.42
N GLY A 530 9.46 11.29 -32.48
CA GLY A 530 10.77 10.67 -32.24
C GLY A 530 11.23 9.67 -33.31
N ASN A 531 10.31 9.17 -34.15
CA ASN A 531 10.61 8.22 -35.21
C ASN A 531 10.02 8.66 -36.56
N THR A 532 8.73 8.42 -36.79
CA THR A 532 8.09 8.66 -38.10
C THR A 532 6.84 9.52 -37.97
N PHE A 533 6.86 10.69 -38.61
CA PHE A 533 5.65 11.49 -38.82
C PHE A 533 5.04 11.15 -40.18
N ASN A 534 3.83 10.58 -40.19
CA ASN A 534 3.09 10.22 -41.40
C ASN A 534 1.82 11.08 -41.52
N MET A 535 1.63 11.73 -42.66
CA MET A 535 0.39 12.41 -43.03
C MET A 535 -0.16 11.80 -44.32
N SER A 536 -1.41 11.38 -44.30
CA SER A 536 -2.12 10.84 -45.47
C SER A 536 -3.52 11.41 -45.54
N ALA A 537 -3.96 11.83 -46.72
CA ALA A 537 -5.33 12.22 -46.99
C ALA A 537 -5.88 11.41 -48.16
N GLY A 538 -7.16 11.05 -48.12
CA GLY A 538 -7.81 10.33 -49.22
C GLY A 538 -8.01 11.16 -50.49
N ASN A 539 -8.00 12.49 -50.38
CA ASN A 539 -8.19 13.41 -51.51
C ASN A 539 -7.00 14.36 -51.72
N GLN A 540 -6.79 15.29 -50.79
CA GLN A 540 -5.72 16.29 -50.89
C GLN A 540 -5.14 16.65 -49.52
N ILE A 541 -3.85 16.97 -49.48
CA ILE A 541 -3.18 17.65 -48.37
C ILE A 541 -2.84 19.06 -48.86
N MET A 542 -3.36 20.10 -48.19
CA MET A 542 -3.09 21.50 -48.50
C MET A 542 -2.29 22.15 -47.37
N MET A 543 -1.17 22.80 -47.70
CA MET A 543 -0.35 23.55 -46.74
C MET A 543 -0.27 25.02 -47.15
N ASN A 544 -1.05 25.89 -46.49
CA ASN A 544 -1.04 27.33 -46.76
C ASN A 544 -0.11 28.05 -45.79
N VAL A 545 1.04 28.49 -46.29
CA VAL A 545 2.05 29.21 -45.50
C VAL A 545 2.08 30.67 -45.94
N MET A 546 1.61 31.58 -45.08
CA MET A 546 1.42 33.00 -45.44
C MET A 546 2.72 33.80 -45.57
N ALA A 547 3.76 33.44 -44.80
CA ALA A 547 5.01 34.21 -44.74
C ALA A 547 6.21 33.42 -45.24
N LYS A 548 6.62 32.37 -44.51
CA LYS A 548 7.84 31.61 -44.82
C LYS A 548 7.68 30.15 -44.43
N MET A 549 8.05 29.26 -45.34
CA MET A 549 8.28 27.84 -45.08
C MET A 549 9.79 27.59 -45.00
N LEU A 550 10.25 26.93 -43.93
CA LEU A 550 11.63 26.48 -43.79
C LEU A 550 11.63 24.97 -43.53
N VAL A 551 12.32 24.21 -44.37
CA VAL A 551 12.54 22.78 -44.18
C VAL A 551 14.03 22.58 -43.96
N THR A 552 14.41 22.12 -42.76
CA THR A 552 15.80 21.83 -42.40
C THR A 552 15.94 20.34 -42.22
N THR A 553 16.59 19.70 -43.18
CA THR A 553 16.89 18.27 -43.16
C THR A 553 18.23 18.04 -43.86
N PRO A 554 19.07 17.09 -43.38
CA PRO A 554 20.25 16.67 -44.12
C PRO A 554 19.92 16.13 -45.52
N GLU A 555 18.70 15.61 -45.69
CA GLU A 555 18.22 15.05 -46.95
C GLU A 555 16.72 15.31 -47.13
N LEU A 556 16.35 15.93 -48.25
CA LEU A 556 14.96 16.11 -48.67
C LEU A 556 14.74 15.31 -49.96
N ARG A 557 13.88 14.29 -49.91
CA ARG A 557 13.43 13.54 -51.09
C ARG A 557 11.97 13.88 -51.37
N GLN A 558 11.69 14.34 -52.58
CA GLN A 558 10.34 14.52 -53.08
C GLN A 558 10.13 13.54 -54.24
N LEU A 559 9.32 12.51 -54.00
CA LEU A 559 8.89 11.59 -55.05
C LEU A 559 7.56 12.08 -55.60
N VAL A 560 7.55 12.40 -56.88
CA VAL A 560 6.34 12.79 -57.60
C VAL A 560 6.16 11.80 -58.75
N THR A 561 5.06 11.06 -58.74
CA THR A 561 4.83 9.95 -59.67
C THR A 561 4.23 10.37 -61.01
N LYS A 562 3.58 11.53 -61.08
CA LYS A 562 2.86 11.99 -62.28
C LYS A 562 3.22 13.40 -62.71
N TYR A 563 3.09 14.38 -61.82
CA TYR A 563 3.18 15.79 -62.17
C TYR A 563 3.73 16.64 -61.02
N MET A 564 4.87 17.31 -61.24
CA MET A 564 5.44 18.31 -60.34
C MET A 564 5.34 19.68 -61.01
N HIS A 565 4.81 20.67 -60.28
CA HIS A 565 4.79 22.08 -60.69
C HIS A 565 5.29 22.93 -59.53
N LEU A 566 6.48 23.49 -59.67
CA LEU A 566 7.06 24.43 -58.73
C LEU A 566 7.24 25.76 -59.42
N GLN A 567 6.47 26.76 -59.00
CA GLN A 567 6.54 28.11 -59.55
C GLN A 567 6.98 29.10 -58.47
N ALA A 568 8.04 29.85 -58.77
CA ALA A 568 8.54 30.92 -57.92
C ALA A 568 8.73 32.18 -58.78
N GLY A 569 7.77 33.11 -58.72
CA GLY A 569 7.75 34.28 -59.59
C GLY A 569 7.62 33.89 -61.06
N LYS A 570 8.61 34.26 -61.88
CA LYS A 570 8.73 33.88 -63.31
C LYS A 570 9.51 32.58 -63.55
N ALA A 571 10.10 31.98 -62.51
CA ALA A 571 10.80 30.71 -62.63
C ALA A 571 9.83 29.54 -62.43
N LEU A 572 9.91 28.54 -63.29
CA LEU A 572 9.05 27.37 -63.29
C LEU A 572 9.88 26.09 -63.45
N ILE A 573 9.67 25.13 -62.55
CA ILE A 573 10.08 23.73 -62.74
C ILE A 573 8.79 22.93 -62.91
N ASN A 574 8.60 22.38 -64.11
CA ASN A 574 7.41 21.61 -64.46
C ASN A 574 7.82 20.26 -65.04
N THR A 575 7.12 19.18 -64.68
CA THR A 575 7.39 17.85 -65.20
C THR A 575 6.17 17.19 -65.86
N PRO A 576 5.65 17.73 -66.98
CA PRO A 576 4.58 17.08 -67.71
C PRO A 576 5.12 15.87 -68.50
N GLU A 577 4.46 14.72 -68.37
CA GLU A 577 4.58 13.57 -69.29
C GLU A 577 6.01 13.18 -69.70
N GLY A 578 6.87 12.89 -68.71
CA GLY A 578 8.21 12.38 -68.95
C GLY A 578 9.25 13.45 -69.33
N GLU A 579 8.86 14.72 -69.39
CA GLU A 579 9.77 15.84 -69.60
C GLU A 579 10.08 16.55 -68.27
N MET A 580 11.27 17.15 -68.15
CA MET A 580 11.57 18.15 -67.12
C MET A 580 11.83 19.49 -67.82
N LYS A 581 10.95 20.46 -67.56
CA LYS A 581 11.07 21.83 -68.07
C LYS A 581 11.49 22.76 -66.96
N ILE A 582 12.58 23.49 -67.19
CA ILE A 582 13.05 24.56 -66.32
C ILE A 582 13.00 25.84 -67.14
N GLU A 583 12.14 26.77 -66.74
CA GLU A 583 11.95 28.06 -67.40
C GLU A 583 12.31 29.18 -66.41
N ALA A 584 13.11 30.14 -66.84
CA ALA A 584 13.49 31.33 -66.08
C ALA A 584 13.93 32.45 -67.04
N GLU A 585 13.88 33.73 -66.61
CA GLU A 585 14.42 34.85 -67.39
C GLU A 585 15.95 34.76 -67.51
N ASP A 586 16.63 34.47 -66.40
CA ASP A 586 18.06 34.16 -66.34
C ASP A 586 18.25 32.78 -65.70
N PHE A 587 19.02 31.90 -66.35
CA PHE A 587 19.37 30.58 -65.82
C PHE A 587 20.89 30.41 -65.71
N TYR A 588 21.40 30.36 -64.49
CA TYR A 588 22.81 30.15 -64.20
C TYR A 588 23.04 28.69 -63.77
N LEU A 589 23.72 27.92 -64.62
CA LEU A 589 24.20 26.59 -64.29
C LEU A 589 25.72 26.62 -64.12
N ALA A 590 26.20 26.48 -62.88
CA ALA A 590 27.62 26.53 -62.55
C ALA A 590 28.06 25.24 -61.83
N GLY A 591 29.07 24.56 -62.38
CA GLY A 591 29.76 23.46 -61.72
C GLY A 591 31.17 23.91 -61.37
N GLN A 592 31.56 23.89 -60.09
CA GLN A 592 32.88 24.34 -59.64
C GLN A 592 34.05 23.46 -60.15
N LYS A 593 33.77 22.27 -60.69
CA LYS A 593 34.77 21.35 -61.25
C LYS A 593 34.42 20.84 -62.65
N LYS A 594 33.17 20.42 -62.88
CA LYS A 594 32.68 19.91 -64.17
C LYS A 594 31.16 20.07 -64.23
N ILE A 595 30.65 20.44 -65.40
CA ILE A 595 29.23 20.29 -65.75
C ILE A 595 29.17 19.17 -66.80
N PHE A 596 28.28 18.20 -66.63
CA PHE A 596 28.13 17.07 -67.54
C PHE A 596 26.70 17.07 -68.09
N LEU A 597 26.57 17.19 -69.42
CA LEU A 597 25.30 17.09 -70.13
C LEU A 597 25.39 15.87 -71.07
N HIS A 598 24.43 14.96 -70.98
CA HIS A 598 24.40 13.71 -71.73
C HIS A 598 22.99 13.42 -72.22
N SER A 599 22.87 12.89 -73.43
CA SER A 599 21.64 12.37 -74.02
C SER A 599 21.98 11.14 -74.85
N ASN A 600 21.13 10.11 -74.81
CA ASN A 600 21.35 8.87 -75.57
C ASN A 600 21.11 9.06 -77.07
N GLU A 601 20.40 10.12 -77.47
CA GLU A 601 20.09 10.44 -78.87
C GLU A 601 20.75 11.75 -79.31
N SER A 602 20.41 12.87 -78.66
CA SER A 602 20.95 14.20 -79.00
C SER A 602 20.92 15.14 -77.79
N ALA A 603 22.06 15.80 -77.53
CA ALA A 603 22.15 16.91 -76.60
C ALA A 603 22.34 18.20 -77.42
N THR A 604 21.32 19.05 -77.48
CA THR A 604 21.32 20.27 -78.31
C THR A 604 21.42 21.51 -77.44
N ILE A 605 22.42 22.36 -77.71
CA ILE A 605 22.51 23.73 -77.18
C ILE A 605 22.17 24.66 -78.34
N ASN A 606 21.06 25.38 -78.25
CA ASN A 606 20.56 26.26 -79.32
C ASN A 606 20.36 27.69 -78.77
N SER A 607 20.91 28.68 -79.45
CA SER A 607 20.72 30.10 -79.14
C SER A 607 20.28 30.84 -80.40
N LYS A 608 19.26 31.70 -80.28
CA LYS A 608 18.87 32.63 -81.36
C LYS A 608 19.79 33.85 -81.48
N GLY A 609 20.71 34.02 -80.52
CA GLY A 609 21.74 35.08 -80.49
C GLY A 609 23.14 34.48 -80.59
N ILE A 610 24.00 34.77 -79.61
CA ILE A 610 25.39 34.27 -79.55
C ILE A 610 25.47 33.06 -78.60
N ALA A 611 26.25 32.05 -78.97
CA ALA A 611 26.68 30.95 -78.09
C ALA A 611 28.22 30.94 -78.01
N GLU A 612 28.79 31.25 -76.85
CA GLU A 612 30.24 31.28 -76.62
C GLU A 612 30.69 30.14 -75.69
N ILE A 613 31.68 29.36 -76.12
CA ILE A 613 32.39 28.37 -75.28
C ILE A 613 33.84 28.83 -75.14
N LYS A 614 34.23 29.29 -73.96
CA LYS A 614 35.59 29.78 -73.66
C LYS A 614 36.37 28.72 -72.87
N VAL A 615 37.53 28.31 -73.37
CA VAL A 615 38.38 27.25 -72.77
C VAL A 615 39.83 27.72 -72.75
N GLN A 616 40.56 27.47 -71.65
CA GLN A 616 41.91 28.03 -71.41
C GLN A 616 43.06 27.20 -72.04
N GLU A 617 42.85 25.90 -72.27
CA GLU A 617 43.76 25.00 -73.00
C GLU A 617 42.98 24.24 -74.08
N ALA A 618 43.58 23.99 -75.24
CA ALA A 618 42.93 23.50 -76.46
C ALA A 618 41.96 22.31 -76.25
N ASN A 619 40.84 22.34 -76.98
CA ASN A 619 39.82 21.27 -76.99
C ASN A 619 40.44 19.90 -77.31
N LYS A 620 40.48 18.98 -76.32
CA LYS A 620 40.79 17.56 -76.54
C LYS A 620 39.50 16.78 -76.74
N HIS A 621 39.36 16.11 -77.89
CA HIS A 621 38.26 15.17 -78.15
C HIS A 621 38.68 13.74 -77.76
N SER A 622 37.90 13.05 -76.92
CA SER A 622 37.99 11.60 -76.73
C SER A 622 36.63 10.93 -76.94
N ASN A 623 36.52 10.03 -77.91
CA ASN A 623 35.32 9.22 -78.17
C ASN A 623 35.35 7.95 -77.31
N THR A 624 35.04 8.09 -76.03
CA THR A 624 34.78 6.95 -75.15
C THR A 624 33.43 7.18 -74.51
N ALA A 625 32.44 6.34 -74.85
CA ALA A 625 31.11 6.40 -74.28
C ALA A 625 31.18 6.21 -72.75
N VAL A 626 30.51 7.09 -72.00
CA VAL A 626 30.38 7.01 -70.55
C VAL A 626 28.94 6.63 -70.23
N THR A 627 28.71 5.38 -69.81
CA THR A 627 27.43 4.90 -69.29
C THR A 627 27.19 5.44 -67.86
N TYR A 628 25.93 5.75 -67.55
CA TYR A 628 25.47 6.19 -66.23
C TYR A 628 24.40 5.23 -65.70
N GLU A 629 24.64 4.66 -64.52
CA GLU A 629 23.65 4.00 -63.66
C GLU A 629 23.37 4.91 -62.46
N VAL A 630 22.11 5.00 -62.05
CA VAL A 630 21.73 5.66 -60.80
C VAL A 630 22.29 4.84 -59.65
N ALA A 631 23.32 5.40 -59.00
CA ALA A 631 24.23 4.67 -58.15
C ALA A 631 23.76 4.59 -56.68
N PRO A 632 24.00 3.47 -55.99
CA PRO A 632 24.27 3.50 -54.55
C PRO A 632 25.58 4.25 -54.29
N ASN A 633 25.71 4.92 -53.14
CA ASN A 633 26.86 5.77 -52.80
C ASN A 633 28.19 4.98 -52.84
N LEU A 634 28.95 5.15 -53.93
CA LEU A 634 30.20 4.47 -54.19
C LEU A 634 31.40 5.35 -53.81
N LEU A 635 32.29 4.87 -52.95
CA LEU A 635 33.51 5.57 -52.51
C LEU A 635 34.76 4.95 -53.17
N THR A 636 35.62 5.77 -53.78
CA THR A 636 36.92 5.32 -54.30
C THR A 636 37.96 5.27 -53.18
N ALA A 637 38.66 4.14 -53.02
CA ALA A 637 39.66 3.94 -51.96
C ALA A 637 40.99 3.40 -52.50
N THR A 638 42.08 3.73 -51.81
CA THR A 638 43.41 3.11 -51.99
C THR A 638 43.74 2.11 -50.88
N ALA A 639 43.07 2.24 -49.74
CA ALA A 639 43.02 1.25 -48.67
C ALA A 639 41.64 1.29 -48.00
N ILE A 640 41.15 0.14 -47.54
CA ILE A 640 39.98 0.01 -46.66
C ILE A 640 40.47 -0.45 -45.29
N VAL A 641 40.06 0.27 -44.26
CA VAL A 641 40.42 0.05 -42.86
C VAL A 641 39.17 -0.44 -42.13
N HIS A 642 39.20 -1.70 -41.71
CA HIS A 642 38.17 -2.30 -40.87
C HIS A 642 38.64 -2.32 -39.42
N PHE A 643 37.82 -1.80 -38.50
CA PHE A 643 38.08 -1.94 -37.07
C PHE A 643 37.58 -3.31 -36.61
N ARG A 644 38.43 -4.05 -35.89
CA ARG A 644 38.11 -5.35 -35.27
C ARG A 644 38.59 -5.35 -33.82
N PRO A 645 37.95 -6.11 -32.91
CA PRO A 645 38.54 -6.32 -31.60
C PRO A 645 39.78 -7.21 -31.71
N GLN A 646 40.71 -7.04 -30.78
CA GLN A 646 41.86 -7.95 -30.69
C GLN A 646 41.42 -9.37 -30.31
N ARG A 647 42.24 -10.38 -30.65
CA ARG A 647 41.97 -11.80 -30.35
C ARG A 647 41.77 -12.10 -28.85
N ARG A 648 42.35 -11.27 -27.98
CA ARG A 648 42.24 -11.38 -26.51
C ARG A 648 41.01 -10.65 -25.94
N TRP A 649 40.15 -10.10 -26.80
CA TRP A 649 38.93 -9.46 -26.37
C TRP A 649 37.98 -10.49 -25.76
N LYS A 650 37.51 -10.16 -24.57
CA LYS A 650 36.63 -10.95 -23.70
C LYS A 650 35.52 -10.03 -23.15
N GLY A 651 35.05 -9.10 -23.98
CA GLY A 651 33.99 -8.16 -23.64
C GLY A 651 34.41 -7.03 -22.68
N GLN A 652 35.70 -6.62 -22.66
CA GLN A 652 36.19 -5.57 -21.77
C GLN A 652 35.59 -4.18 -22.10
N PHE A 653 35.18 -3.97 -23.35
CA PHE A 653 34.49 -2.78 -23.87
C PHE A 653 33.42 -3.22 -24.87
N GLY A 654 32.44 -2.36 -25.14
CA GLY A 654 31.40 -2.63 -26.14
C GLY A 654 31.95 -2.44 -27.54
N PHE A 655 31.95 -3.50 -28.34
CA PHE A 655 32.32 -3.40 -29.74
C PHE A 655 31.50 -4.37 -30.56
N ASP A 656 30.91 -3.87 -31.62
CA ASP A 656 30.09 -4.66 -32.50
C ASP A 656 30.32 -4.30 -33.97
N TRP A 657 30.39 -5.32 -34.82
CA TRP A 657 30.66 -5.18 -36.23
C TRP A 657 29.87 -6.23 -37.00
N PHE A 658 29.59 -5.94 -38.27
CA PHE A 658 28.99 -6.93 -39.15
C PHE A 658 29.96 -8.10 -39.35
N ARG A 659 29.58 -9.29 -38.86
CA ARG A 659 30.45 -10.48 -38.86
C ARG A 659 30.59 -11.02 -40.29
N ILE A 660 31.84 -11.18 -40.72
CA ILE A 660 32.21 -11.75 -42.01
C ILE A 660 33.23 -12.90 -41.88
N GLY A 661 33.60 -13.28 -40.65
CA GLY A 661 34.54 -14.38 -40.40
C GLY A 661 36.01 -14.04 -40.62
N ASP A 662 36.42 -12.78 -40.40
CA ASP A 662 37.76 -12.27 -40.68
C ASP A 662 38.67 -12.13 -39.44
N THR A 663 38.13 -12.26 -38.22
CA THR A 663 38.89 -12.01 -36.98
C THR A 663 39.57 -13.24 -36.38
N ARG A 664 39.20 -14.45 -36.82
CA ARG A 664 39.59 -15.75 -36.20
C ARG A 664 39.19 -15.87 -34.72
N LEU A 665 38.26 -15.04 -34.24
CA LEU A 665 37.62 -15.25 -32.94
C LEU A 665 36.62 -16.39 -33.07
N ASP A 666 36.56 -17.24 -32.05
CA ASP A 666 35.54 -18.28 -31.97
C ASP A 666 34.16 -17.60 -31.91
N GLY A 667 33.25 -17.93 -32.83
CA GLY A 667 31.94 -17.30 -32.97
C GLY A 667 31.85 -16.14 -33.97
N ASP A 668 32.95 -15.68 -34.59
CA ASP A 668 32.90 -14.79 -35.76
C ASP A 668 32.60 -15.59 -37.03
N VAL A 669 31.32 -15.80 -37.28
CA VAL A 669 30.79 -16.50 -38.46
C VAL A 669 30.06 -15.47 -39.34
N SER A 670 30.23 -15.57 -40.66
CA SER A 670 29.60 -14.63 -41.59
C SER A 670 28.07 -14.56 -41.43
N TYR A 671 27.53 -13.36 -41.30
CA TYR A 671 26.09 -13.14 -41.17
C TYR A 671 25.29 -13.61 -42.39
N ASP A 672 25.91 -13.67 -43.58
CA ASP A 672 25.27 -14.19 -44.79
C ASP A 672 24.85 -15.67 -44.67
N SER A 673 25.46 -16.45 -43.78
CA SER A 673 25.09 -17.85 -43.51
C SER A 673 24.45 -18.08 -42.14
N LEU A 674 24.45 -17.05 -41.29
CA LEU A 674 24.07 -17.14 -39.88
C LEU A 674 22.65 -16.60 -39.60
N ILE A 675 22.16 -15.65 -40.40
CA ILE A 675 20.87 -14.98 -40.20
C ILE A 675 19.80 -15.65 -41.04
N GLY A 676 18.65 -15.93 -40.44
CA GLY A 676 17.59 -16.66 -41.12
C GLY A 676 16.33 -16.84 -40.28
N GLN A 677 15.68 -18.00 -40.43
CA GLN A 677 14.44 -18.34 -39.73
C GLN A 677 14.39 -19.84 -39.42
N TYR A 678 13.87 -20.17 -38.24
CA TYR A 678 13.51 -21.54 -37.86
C TYR A 678 12.07 -21.87 -38.25
N TYR A 679 11.83 -23.09 -38.72
CA TYR A 679 10.52 -23.57 -39.17
C TYR A 679 10.09 -24.85 -38.45
N THR A 680 8.78 -25.07 -38.33
CA THR A 680 8.23 -26.29 -37.71
C THR A 680 8.56 -27.54 -38.51
N LEU A 681 8.66 -27.42 -39.85
CA LEU A 681 8.98 -28.47 -40.81
C LEU A 681 9.96 -27.93 -41.87
N PRO A 682 10.59 -28.77 -42.71
CA PRO A 682 11.39 -28.30 -43.83
C PRO A 682 10.62 -27.31 -44.72
N VAL A 683 11.30 -26.29 -45.26
CA VAL A 683 10.65 -25.21 -46.05
C VAL A 683 9.99 -25.68 -47.35
N THR A 684 10.29 -26.90 -47.79
CA THR A 684 9.64 -27.55 -48.94
C THR A 684 8.26 -28.12 -48.62
N ASP A 685 7.86 -28.17 -47.34
CA ASP A 685 6.57 -28.70 -46.89
C ASP A 685 5.49 -27.59 -46.88
N ALA A 686 4.35 -27.84 -47.52
CA ALA A 686 3.26 -26.86 -47.63
C ALA A 686 2.61 -26.49 -46.28
N ASN A 687 2.73 -27.35 -45.26
CA ASN A 687 2.23 -27.09 -43.91
C ASN A 687 3.28 -26.43 -43.00
N THR A 688 4.47 -26.11 -43.52
CA THR A 688 5.53 -25.48 -42.74
C THR A 688 5.09 -24.12 -42.20
N LYS A 689 5.32 -23.90 -40.91
CA LYS A 689 5.08 -22.62 -40.24
C LYS A 689 6.39 -22.12 -39.68
N ARG A 690 6.53 -20.81 -39.52
CA ARG A 690 7.63 -20.26 -38.72
C ARG A 690 7.53 -20.80 -37.30
N ASN A 691 8.66 -21.20 -36.72
CA ASN A 691 8.71 -21.57 -35.32
C ASN A 691 8.41 -20.33 -34.46
N ALA A 692 7.40 -20.43 -33.59
CA ALA A 692 6.95 -19.36 -32.72
C ALA A 692 7.23 -19.63 -31.24
N ASP A 693 7.87 -20.75 -30.92
CA ASP A 693 8.29 -21.07 -29.55
C ASP A 693 9.36 -20.06 -29.09
N VAL A 694 9.15 -19.53 -27.88
CA VAL A 694 9.97 -18.46 -27.29
C VAL A 694 11.25 -18.95 -26.63
N ASN A 695 11.40 -20.27 -26.42
CA ASN A 695 12.54 -20.85 -25.71
C ASN A 695 13.10 -22.12 -26.37
N SER A 696 12.64 -22.47 -27.57
CA SER A 696 13.09 -23.65 -28.30
C SER A 696 13.31 -23.35 -29.78
N TRP A 697 14.33 -23.99 -30.37
CA TRP A 697 14.56 -23.97 -31.81
C TRP A 697 14.29 -25.36 -32.40
N THR A 698 14.13 -25.42 -33.72
CA THR A 698 13.95 -26.69 -34.44
C THR A 698 15.21 -27.03 -35.22
N ALA A 699 15.32 -28.26 -35.74
CA ALA A 699 16.41 -28.61 -36.65
C ALA A 699 16.31 -27.91 -38.03
N ASN A 700 15.17 -27.27 -38.35
CA ASN A 700 14.87 -26.73 -39.67
C ASN A 700 15.17 -25.22 -39.76
N PHE A 701 16.45 -24.87 -39.78
CA PHE A 701 16.91 -23.50 -40.02
C PHE A 701 17.13 -23.22 -41.50
N HIS A 702 16.72 -22.04 -41.99
CA HIS A 702 17.02 -21.57 -43.33
C HIS A 702 17.58 -20.14 -43.30
N ALA A 703 18.75 -19.92 -43.91
CA ALA A 703 19.38 -18.59 -44.00
C ALA A 703 18.63 -17.66 -44.97
N ASP A 704 18.78 -16.35 -44.80
CA ASP A 704 18.20 -15.35 -45.72
C ASP A 704 18.93 -15.30 -47.09
N PRO A 705 18.26 -14.90 -48.19
CA PRO A 705 16.86 -14.50 -48.27
C PRO A 705 15.90 -15.70 -48.12
N GLN A 706 14.81 -15.49 -47.38
CA GLN A 706 13.80 -16.53 -47.19
C GLN A 706 13.07 -16.88 -48.50
N PRO A 707 12.50 -18.09 -48.61
CA PRO A 707 11.64 -18.47 -49.74
C PRO A 707 10.49 -17.48 -49.98
N ALA A 708 9.97 -17.42 -51.21
CA ALA A 708 8.95 -16.46 -51.66
C ALA A 708 7.77 -16.28 -50.66
N ALA A 709 7.28 -17.39 -50.09
CA ALA A 709 6.18 -17.43 -49.13
C ALA A 709 6.43 -16.67 -47.80
N PHE A 710 7.69 -16.34 -47.49
CA PHE A 710 8.10 -15.66 -46.26
C PHE A 710 8.99 -14.42 -46.52
N THR A 711 8.97 -13.88 -47.75
CA THR A 711 9.81 -12.74 -48.19
C THR A 711 9.61 -11.45 -47.39
N ALA A 712 8.45 -11.27 -46.74
CA ALA A 712 8.20 -10.15 -45.83
C ALA A 712 9.14 -10.13 -44.60
N TYR A 713 9.98 -11.16 -44.40
CA TYR A 713 10.87 -11.33 -43.26
C TYR A 713 12.35 -11.45 -43.65
N ASP A 714 12.82 -10.76 -44.70
CA ASP A 714 14.26 -10.62 -44.97
C ASP A 714 14.94 -9.79 -43.87
N ARG A 715 15.72 -10.46 -43.01
CA ARG A 715 16.39 -9.90 -41.82
C ARG A 715 17.84 -9.53 -42.12
N LEU A 716 18.50 -10.27 -43.00
CA LEU A 716 19.86 -9.99 -43.45
C LEU A 716 19.94 -8.63 -44.13
N THR A 717 18.97 -8.28 -45.00
CA THR A 717 18.92 -6.95 -45.63
C THR A 717 18.71 -5.84 -44.60
N ARG A 718 17.84 -6.07 -43.59
CA ARG A 718 17.63 -5.11 -42.49
C ARG A 718 18.90 -4.93 -41.64
N LEU A 719 19.59 -6.02 -41.33
CA LEU A 719 20.80 -5.98 -40.52
C LEU A 719 21.94 -5.28 -41.28
N LYS A 720 22.11 -5.56 -42.58
CA LYS A 720 23.05 -4.82 -43.43
C LYS A 720 22.78 -3.31 -43.38
N GLY A 721 21.50 -2.92 -43.43
CA GLY A 721 21.07 -1.52 -43.24
C GLY A 721 21.45 -0.92 -41.89
N LEU A 722 21.41 -1.70 -40.79
CA LEU A 722 21.76 -1.23 -39.44
C LEU A 722 23.24 -0.83 -39.31
N TYR A 723 24.16 -1.60 -39.91
CA TYR A 723 25.58 -1.27 -39.95
C TYR A 723 25.93 -0.32 -41.12
N GLY A 724 24.95 0.09 -41.92
CA GLY A 724 25.12 1.02 -43.03
C GLY A 724 25.46 0.34 -44.36
N ASN A 725 25.08 1.00 -45.45
CA ASN A 725 25.21 0.49 -46.83
C ASN A 725 26.36 1.14 -47.60
N TYR A 726 27.53 1.31 -46.98
CA TYR A 726 28.69 1.88 -47.68
C TYR A 726 29.30 0.84 -48.62
N THR A 727 29.85 1.29 -49.75
CA THR A 727 30.58 0.42 -50.67
C THR A 727 31.84 1.12 -51.13
N TYR A 728 32.99 0.47 -50.93
CA TYR A 728 34.27 0.92 -51.47
C TYR A 728 34.56 0.22 -52.77
N SER A 729 35.20 0.93 -53.70
CA SER A 729 35.72 0.34 -54.92
C SER A 729 37.22 0.59 -55.06
N PHE A 730 37.97 -0.50 -55.30
CA PHE A 730 39.41 -0.45 -55.50
C PHE A 730 39.80 -0.43 -56.98
N ASP A 731 39.11 -1.18 -57.83
CA ASP A 731 39.41 -1.28 -59.25
C ASP A 731 38.20 -1.72 -60.05
N LYS A 732 38.35 -1.83 -61.36
CA LYS A 732 37.32 -2.37 -62.26
C LYS A 732 37.64 -3.83 -62.63
N ASP A 733 36.62 -4.65 -62.80
CA ASP A 733 36.77 -6.03 -63.30
C ASP A 733 37.19 -6.05 -64.78
N ALA A 734 37.35 -7.25 -65.35
CA ALA A 734 37.76 -7.45 -66.75
C ALA A 734 36.78 -6.85 -67.79
N GLN A 735 35.57 -6.49 -67.36
CA GLN A 735 34.52 -5.87 -68.17
C GLN A 735 34.38 -4.36 -67.89
N GLY A 736 35.25 -3.79 -67.05
CA GLY A 736 35.26 -2.36 -66.73
C GLY A 736 34.25 -1.95 -65.65
N LYS A 737 33.60 -2.90 -64.96
CA LYS A 737 32.65 -2.61 -63.87
C LYS A 737 33.40 -2.46 -62.54
N PRO A 738 33.06 -1.45 -61.71
CA PRO A 738 33.69 -1.29 -60.40
C PRO A 738 33.53 -2.54 -59.54
N ILE A 739 34.63 -3.05 -59.01
CA ILE A 739 34.64 -4.10 -58.00
C ILE A 739 34.18 -3.44 -56.72
N ASN A 740 32.96 -3.78 -56.30
CA ASN A 740 32.26 -3.18 -55.18
C ASN A 740 32.44 -4.05 -53.94
N ILE A 741 33.08 -3.50 -52.91
CA ILE A 741 33.28 -4.16 -51.63
C ILE A 741 32.37 -3.48 -50.61
N PRO A 742 31.37 -4.19 -50.06
CA PRO A 742 30.50 -3.63 -49.04
C PRO A 742 31.31 -3.30 -47.77
N TYR A 743 30.99 -2.18 -47.15
CA TYR A 743 31.58 -1.73 -45.91
C TYR A 743 30.50 -1.46 -44.88
N TYR A 744 30.54 -2.26 -43.83
CA TYR A 744 29.63 -2.16 -42.69
C TYR A 744 30.34 -1.45 -41.55
N ILE A 745 29.76 -0.35 -41.07
CA ILE A 745 30.31 0.50 -40.01
C ILE A 745 30.21 -0.24 -38.67
N PRO A 746 31.34 -0.52 -37.99
CA PRO A 746 31.34 -1.01 -36.63
C PRO A 746 30.91 0.07 -35.61
N PHE A 747 30.47 -0.38 -34.45
CA PHE A 747 30.06 0.42 -33.30
C PHE A 747 31.01 0.16 -32.12
N LEU A 748 31.44 1.22 -31.45
CA LEU A 748 32.25 1.20 -30.23
C LEU A 748 31.50 1.91 -29.11
N ALA A 749 31.41 1.30 -27.94
CA ALA A 749 30.84 1.87 -26.73
C ALA A 749 31.89 1.87 -25.62
N LEU A 750 32.25 3.07 -25.17
CA LEU A 750 33.23 3.31 -24.11
C LEU A 750 32.71 4.34 -23.12
N LEU A 751 32.82 4.04 -21.82
CA LEU A 751 32.66 5.04 -20.78
C LEU A 751 33.94 5.90 -20.71
N PRO A 752 33.85 7.18 -20.30
CA PRO A 752 35.05 8.01 -20.17
C PRO A 752 35.98 7.44 -19.10
N ARG A 753 37.29 7.55 -19.36
CA ARG A 753 38.34 7.14 -18.41
C ARG A 753 38.14 7.82 -17.06
N LYS A 754 38.19 7.04 -15.98
CA LYS A 754 38.01 7.52 -14.60
C LYS A 754 39.04 6.89 -13.67
N THR A 755 39.78 7.71 -12.96
CA THR A 755 40.66 7.28 -11.86
C THR A 755 40.02 7.59 -10.51
N ASP A 756 40.43 6.89 -9.46
CA ASP A 756 39.98 7.16 -8.11
C ASP A 756 40.48 8.54 -7.65
N PRO A 757 39.59 9.48 -7.28
CA PRO A 757 39.99 10.80 -6.79
C PRO A 757 40.90 10.73 -5.55
N ALA A 758 40.78 9.68 -4.73
CA ALA A 758 41.57 9.49 -3.51
C ALA A 758 42.90 8.77 -3.76
N ASN A 759 43.03 8.03 -4.87
CA ASN A 759 44.26 7.39 -5.30
C ASN A 759 44.37 7.39 -6.83
N PRO A 760 45.01 8.41 -7.44
CA PRO A 760 45.09 8.56 -8.90
C PRO A 760 45.74 7.37 -9.64
N LYS A 761 46.41 6.45 -8.95
CA LYS A 761 46.95 5.20 -9.53
C LYS A 761 45.90 4.11 -9.70
N THR A 762 44.78 4.18 -8.99
CA THR A 762 43.67 3.22 -9.11
C THR A 762 42.75 3.64 -10.27
N VAL A 763 42.67 2.80 -11.29
CA VAL A 763 41.77 3.00 -12.43
C VAL A 763 40.39 2.43 -12.08
N LEU A 764 39.38 3.29 -12.01
CA LEU A 764 37.97 2.91 -11.80
C LEU A 764 37.29 2.54 -13.12
N GLU A 765 37.67 3.22 -14.21
CA GLU A 765 37.26 2.94 -15.57
C GLU A 765 38.43 3.24 -16.53
N SER A 766 38.83 2.28 -17.37
CA SER A 766 39.97 2.49 -18.27
C SER A 766 39.62 3.48 -19.38
N GLY A 767 38.38 3.44 -19.87
CA GLY A 767 37.93 4.21 -21.02
C GLY A 767 38.72 3.91 -22.29
N GLU A 768 39.38 2.75 -22.36
CA GLU A 768 40.27 2.35 -23.44
C GLU A 768 39.70 1.13 -24.18
N ALA A 769 39.74 1.15 -25.51
CA ALA A 769 39.47 0.00 -26.37
C ALA A 769 40.70 -0.35 -27.19
N ASP A 770 41.20 -1.57 -26.97
CA ASP A 770 42.25 -2.18 -27.77
C ASP A 770 41.64 -2.83 -29.01
N LEU A 771 41.87 -2.22 -30.17
CA LEU A 771 41.37 -2.68 -31.46
C LEU A 771 42.53 -3.08 -32.38
N GLU A 772 42.24 -3.96 -33.33
CA GLU A 772 43.11 -4.30 -34.44
C GLU A 772 42.48 -3.75 -35.73
N LEU A 773 43.22 -2.91 -36.45
CA LEU A 773 42.83 -2.45 -37.77
C LEU A 773 43.18 -3.53 -38.79
N HIS A 774 42.19 -4.01 -39.54
CA HIS A 774 42.38 -4.94 -40.66
C HIS A 774 42.33 -4.14 -41.96
N LEU A 775 43.43 -4.13 -42.69
CA LEU A 775 43.59 -3.30 -43.87
C LEU A 775 43.53 -4.15 -45.13
N THR A 776 42.62 -3.77 -46.03
CA THR A 776 42.65 -4.23 -47.42
C THR A 776 43.30 -3.13 -48.25
N ILE A 777 44.44 -3.44 -48.89
CA ILE A 777 45.19 -2.45 -49.68
C ILE A 777 44.99 -2.74 -51.15
N LYS A 778 44.78 -1.68 -51.94
CA LYS A 778 44.67 -1.81 -53.40
C LYS A 778 45.94 -2.47 -53.95
N LYS A 779 45.76 -3.50 -54.79
CA LYS A 779 46.86 -4.17 -55.51
C LYS A 779 46.78 -3.79 -56.98
N VAL A 780 47.89 -3.31 -57.52
CA VAL A 780 48.06 -3.07 -58.96
C VAL A 780 49.25 -3.90 -59.41
N ASP A 781 49.08 -4.75 -60.41
CA ASP A 781 50.12 -5.68 -60.91
C ASP A 781 50.79 -6.50 -59.80
N LYS A 782 49.97 -7.04 -58.88
CA LYS A 782 50.40 -7.82 -57.70
C LYS A 782 51.23 -7.06 -56.65
N THR A 783 51.42 -5.74 -56.80
CA THR A 783 52.12 -4.89 -55.83
C THR A 783 51.12 -4.06 -55.02
N GLU A 784 51.30 -4.00 -53.70
CA GLU A 784 50.44 -3.20 -52.81
C GLU A 784 50.71 -1.69 -52.95
N GLN A 785 49.68 -0.92 -53.29
CA GLN A 785 49.76 0.54 -53.32
C GLN A 785 49.33 1.12 -51.97
N LYS A 786 50.28 1.17 -51.04
CA LYS A 786 50.06 1.77 -49.71
C LYS A 786 49.88 3.30 -49.83
N PRO A 787 48.91 3.90 -49.12
CA PRO A 787 48.82 5.36 -49.02
C PRO A 787 50.03 5.92 -48.27
N ASP A 788 50.32 7.21 -48.46
CA ASP A 788 51.50 7.82 -47.85
C ASP A 788 51.33 8.04 -46.35
N LYS A 789 50.09 8.26 -45.90
CA LYS A 789 49.69 8.15 -44.49
C LYS A 789 48.20 7.85 -44.33
N LEU A 790 47.84 7.24 -43.20
CA LEU A 790 46.47 7.21 -42.69
C LEU A 790 46.33 8.23 -41.58
N ILE A 791 45.22 8.96 -41.55
CA ILE A 791 44.88 9.89 -40.45
C ILE A 791 43.49 9.57 -39.91
N PHE A 792 43.30 9.80 -38.60
CA PHE A 792 42.05 9.56 -37.89
C PHE A 792 41.46 10.89 -37.42
N GLU A 793 40.25 11.18 -37.85
CA GLU A 793 39.55 12.42 -37.52
C GLU A 793 38.18 12.13 -36.91
N MET A 794 37.80 12.94 -35.92
CA MET A 794 36.45 13.00 -35.38
C MET A 794 36.03 14.48 -35.33
N ASP A 795 34.80 14.79 -35.76
CA ASP A 795 34.33 16.18 -35.90
C ASP A 795 35.33 17.09 -36.67
N ASN A 796 35.91 16.54 -37.75
CA ASN A 796 36.94 17.18 -38.59
C ASN A 796 38.21 17.61 -37.82
N THR A 797 38.46 17.04 -36.64
CA THR A 797 39.62 17.30 -35.80
C THR A 797 40.46 16.03 -35.67
N LEU A 798 41.79 16.14 -35.77
CA LEU A 798 42.71 15.02 -35.61
C LEU A 798 42.58 14.43 -34.19
N MET A 799 42.48 13.11 -34.10
CA MET A 799 42.29 12.39 -32.83
C MET A 799 43.59 12.18 -32.03
N ASP A 800 44.43 13.20 -31.93
CA ASP A 800 45.64 13.15 -31.11
C ASP A 800 45.34 13.29 -29.60
N GLU A 801 46.37 13.30 -28.75
CA GLU A 801 46.20 13.46 -27.30
C GLU A 801 45.52 14.76 -26.89
N LYS A 802 45.50 15.80 -27.74
CA LYS A 802 44.86 17.08 -27.46
C LYS A 802 43.38 17.08 -27.77
N HIS A 803 42.88 16.10 -28.51
CA HIS A 803 41.46 15.99 -28.79
C HIS A 803 40.65 15.92 -27.47
N PRO A 804 39.60 16.74 -27.30
CA PRO A 804 38.91 16.91 -26.01
C PRO A 804 38.07 15.69 -25.61
N LEU A 805 37.50 14.98 -26.58
CA LEU A 805 36.55 13.89 -26.34
C LEU A 805 37.16 12.49 -26.44
N VAL A 806 37.85 12.18 -27.54
CA VAL A 806 38.42 10.85 -27.82
C VAL A 806 39.78 11.02 -28.49
N SER A 807 40.77 10.22 -28.08
CA SER A 807 42.09 10.14 -28.72
C SER A 807 42.39 8.73 -29.18
N ILE A 808 43.30 8.60 -30.16
CA ILE A 808 43.84 7.31 -30.59
C ILE A 808 45.38 7.37 -30.56
N ASP A 809 46.02 6.36 -29.98
CA ASP A 809 47.48 6.30 -29.79
C ASP A 809 48.27 6.45 -31.10
N LYS A 810 47.69 5.99 -32.22
CA LYS A 810 48.24 6.11 -33.58
C LYS A 810 47.37 6.98 -34.48
N HIS A 811 47.14 8.23 -34.08
CA HIS A 811 46.35 9.21 -34.85
C HIS A 811 46.87 9.51 -36.27
N THR A 812 48.13 9.18 -36.57
CA THR A 812 48.70 9.23 -37.91
C THR A 812 49.65 8.04 -38.12
N ILE A 813 49.39 7.26 -39.16
CA ILE A 813 50.18 6.07 -39.52
C ILE A 813 50.86 6.33 -40.86
N LEU A 814 52.18 6.42 -40.86
CA LEU A 814 52.98 6.63 -42.07
C LEU A 814 53.10 5.35 -42.90
N LYS A 815 53.28 5.50 -44.22
CA LYS A 815 53.36 4.44 -45.23
C LYS A 815 54.16 3.19 -44.81
N GLU A 816 55.32 3.39 -44.21
CA GLU A 816 56.23 2.33 -43.79
C GLU A 816 55.71 1.49 -42.61
N LYS A 817 54.79 2.05 -41.82
CA LYS A 817 54.11 1.38 -40.69
C LYS A 817 52.75 0.80 -41.08
N ILE A 818 52.31 0.96 -42.33
CA ILE A 818 51.06 0.38 -42.82
C ILE A 818 51.29 -1.10 -43.14
N SER A 819 50.64 -1.97 -42.38
CA SER A 819 50.59 -3.43 -42.57
C SER A 819 49.15 -3.91 -42.70
N SER A 820 48.96 -5.19 -43.03
CA SER A 820 47.63 -5.81 -43.12
C SER A 820 46.85 -5.79 -41.80
N LYS A 821 47.57 -5.75 -40.67
CA LYS A 821 47.03 -5.63 -39.32
C LYS A 821 47.82 -4.61 -38.50
N ILE A 822 47.13 -3.73 -37.78
CA ILE A 822 47.75 -2.70 -36.93
C ILE A 822 46.95 -2.58 -35.63
N ASP A 823 47.59 -2.81 -34.49
CA ASP A 823 46.97 -2.57 -33.19
C ASP A 823 46.86 -1.07 -32.90
N VAL A 824 45.72 -0.63 -32.37
CA VAL A 824 45.46 0.74 -31.91
C VAL A 824 44.69 0.71 -30.60
N THR A 825 44.88 1.75 -29.78
CA THR A 825 44.09 1.96 -28.57
C THR A 825 43.33 3.27 -28.70
N ILE A 826 42.01 3.19 -28.61
CA ILE A 826 41.12 4.36 -28.59
C ILE A 826 40.78 4.67 -27.14
N THR A 827 40.99 5.90 -26.71
CA THR A 827 40.69 6.38 -25.35
C THR A 827 39.55 7.39 -25.37
N CYS A 828 38.46 7.09 -24.68
CA CYS A 828 37.39 8.04 -24.39
C CYS A 828 37.78 8.89 -23.17
N LYS A 829 38.01 10.18 -23.39
CA LYS A 829 38.52 11.12 -22.38
C LYS A 829 37.41 11.87 -21.66
N ALA A 830 36.31 12.16 -22.35
CA ALA A 830 35.19 12.92 -21.79
C ALA A 830 33.84 12.42 -22.30
N ASP A 831 32.79 12.76 -21.56
CA ASP A 831 31.40 12.54 -21.92
C ASP A 831 30.99 13.44 -23.12
N PHE A 832 30.16 12.91 -24.04
CA PHE A 832 29.53 13.66 -25.13
C PHE A 832 28.14 13.11 -25.46
N ASN A 833 27.28 13.97 -26.02
CA ASN A 833 25.81 13.76 -26.11
C ASN A 833 25.36 12.93 -27.32
N ASP A 834 26.03 13.08 -28.47
CA ASP A 834 25.62 12.45 -29.73
C ASP A 834 26.65 11.43 -30.20
N ASP A 835 26.19 10.35 -30.86
CA ASP A 835 27.09 9.35 -31.44
C ASP A 835 28.00 10.05 -32.46
N LYS A 836 29.30 9.73 -32.43
CA LYS A 836 30.31 10.34 -33.30
C LYS A 836 30.87 9.33 -34.28
N GLU A 837 31.34 9.81 -35.43
CA GLU A 837 32.05 8.99 -36.40
C GLU A 837 33.55 9.31 -36.36
N ILE A 838 34.34 8.27 -36.14
CA ILE A 838 35.78 8.28 -36.32
C ILE A 838 36.04 7.91 -37.78
N LYS A 839 36.44 8.91 -38.57
CA LYS A 839 36.72 8.75 -39.99
C LYS A 839 38.21 8.52 -40.20
N VAL A 840 38.52 7.52 -41.03
CA VAL A 840 39.88 7.22 -41.45
C VAL A 840 40.05 7.71 -42.88
N TRP A 841 41.10 8.49 -43.11
CA TRP A 841 41.44 8.99 -44.43
C TRP A 841 42.78 8.42 -44.90
N ALA A 842 42.80 7.90 -46.13
CA ALA A 842 44.01 7.56 -46.85
C ALA A 842 44.50 8.77 -47.64
N ILE A 843 45.68 9.25 -47.29
CA ILE A 843 46.28 10.46 -47.84
C ILE A 843 47.38 10.11 -48.83
N SER A 844 47.34 10.75 -49.99
CA SER A 844 48.44 10.76 -50.96
C SER A 844 49.15 12.12 -50.91
N LEU A 845 50.48 12.08 -50.85
CA LEU A 845 51.33 13.26 -50.78
C LEU A 845 52.07 13.46 -52.11
N ASP A 846 52.31 14.71 -52.47
CA ASP A 846 53.23 15.05 -53.54
C ASP A 846 54.66 14.59 -53.17
N PRO A 847 55.37 13.85 -54.05
CA PRO A 847 56.68 13.29 -53.74
C PRO A 847 57.74 14.34 -53.34
N GLN A 848 57.65 15.57 -53.87
CA GLN A 848 58.65 16.63 -53.67
C GLN A 848 58.26 17.59 -52.52
N SER A 849 57.07 18.19 -52.58
CA SER A 849 56.61 19.20 -51.62
C SER A 849 56.06 18.63 -50.32
N LYS A 850 55.76 17.32 -50.28
CA LYS A 850 55.10 16.61 -49.18
C LYS A 850 53.72 17.17 -48.80
N GLN A 851 53.10 17.99 -49.66
CA GLN A 851 51.74 18.48 -49.47
C GLN A 851 50.70 17.42 -49.88
N GLU A 852 49.53 17.48 -49.25
CA GLU A 852 48.39 16.60 -49.54
C GLU A 852 47.81 16.92 -50.92
N ILE A 853 47.82 15.94 -51.82
CA ILE A 853 47.28 16.07 -53.19
C ILE A 853 45.98 15.31 -53.39
N ALA A 854 45.72 14.29 -52.57
CA ALA A 854 44.46 13.57 -52.57
C ALA A 854 44.14 12.99 -51.19
N ARG A 855 42.85 12.98 -50.86
CA ARG A 855 42.26 12.43 -49.64
C ARG A 855 41.14 11.49 -50.01
N PHE A 856 41.28 10.22 -49.67
CA PHE A 856 40.28 9.20 -49.92
C PHE A 856 39.72 8.66 -48.60
N PRO A 857 38.40 8.50 -48.45
CA PRO A 857 37.84 7.81 -47.30
C PRO A 857 38.35 6.37 -47.29
N ALA A 858 38.80 5.91 -46.12
CA ALA A 858 39.40 4.60 -45.94
C ALA A 858 38.65 3.75 -44.91
N GLY A 859 37.90 4.35 -43.98
CA GLY A 859 37.15 3.60 -42.98
C GLY A 859 36.33 4.52 -42.09
N ILE A 860 35.34 3.95 -41.41
CA ILE A 860 34.48 4.66 -40.47
C ILE A 860 34.22 3.75 -39.28
N LEU A 861 34.39 4.25 -38.06
CA LEU A 861 33.95 3.61 -36.83
C LEU A 861 32.97 4.56 -36.12
N LYS A 862 31.81 4.06 -35.70
CA LYS A 862 30.87 4.85 -34.90
C LYS A 862 31.14 4.65 -33.43
N ILE A 863 31.37 5.72 -32.67
CA ILE A 863 31.45 5.67 -31.21
C ILE A 863 30.11 6.15 -30.62
N VAL A 864 29.49 5.29 -29.82
CA VAL A 864 28.22 5.58 -29.14
C VAL A 864 28.48 6.60 -28.03
N ALA A 865 27.63 7.62 -27.96
CA ALA A 865 27.80 8.73 -27.04
C ALA A 865 27.79 8.25 -25.57
N PRO A 866 28.86 8.47 -24.78
CA PRO A 866 28.93 8.00 -23.40
C PRO A 866 27.86 8.60 -22.49
N LEU A 867 27.25 9.75 -22.84
CA LEU A 867 26.13 10.32 -22.08
C LEU A 867 24.80 9.58 -22.27
N LYS A 868 24.72 8.64 -23.22
CA LYS A 868 23.65 7.64 -23.26
C LYS A 868 23.81 6.57 -22.18
N LYS A 869 24.82 6.68 -21.31
CA LYS A 869 25.02 5.76 -20.19
C LYS A 869 23.83 5.76 -19.24
N MET A 870 23.52 4.59 -18.75
CA MET A 870 22.54 4.39 -17.68
C MET A 870 23.22 3.75 -16.48
N VAL A 871 22.70 4.01 -15.28
CA VAL A 871 23.11 3.31 -14.07
C VAL A 871 21.97 2.39 -13.64
N LYS A 872 22.30 1.13 -13.32
CA LYS A 872 21.36 0.17 -12.73
C LYS A 872 21.82 -0.22 -11.34
N ASP A 873 20.95 0.01 -10.37
CA ASP A 873 21.14 -0.47 -9.00
C ASP A 873 20.74 -1.95 -8.94
N ILE A 874 21.72 -2.80 -8.63
CA ILE A 874 21.55 -4.25 -8.50
C ILE A 874 21.80 -4.63 -7.05
N VAL A 875 20.81 -5.24 -6.41
CA VAL A 875 20.95 -5.81 -5.07
C VAL A 875 21.37 -7.28 -5.16
N ILE A 876 22.45 -7.63 -4.47
CA ILE A 876 22.93 -9.01 -4.35
C ILE A 876 22.35 -9.62 -3.07
N VAL A 877 21.49 -10.63 -3.22
CA VAL A 877 20.77 -11.27 -2.12
C VAL A 877 21.30 -12.70 -1.92
N LYS A 878 22.00 -12.92 -0.81
CA LYS A 878 22.41 -14.24 -0.33
C LYS A 878 21.25 -14.93 0.37
N VAL A 879 20.66 -15.93 -0.29
CA VAL A 879 19.57 -16.72 0.28
C VAL A 879 20.16 -17.86 1.10
N ARG A 880 19.74 -17.96 2.36
CA ARG A 880 20.10 -19.04 3.28
C ARG A 880 18.95 -20.01 3.41
N THR A 881 19.20 -21.26 3.05
CA THR A 881 18.27 -22.38 3.10
C THR A 881 18.83 -23.49 4.00
N ASN A 882 18.08 -24.57 4.22
CA ASN A 882 18.56 -25.71 5.02
C ASN A 882 19.78 -26.41 4.36
N ALA A 883 20.00 -26.20 3.05
CA ALA A 883 21.13 -26.75 2.30
C ALA A 883 22.40 -25.85 2.32
N GLY A 884 22.32 -24.64 2.87
CA GLY A 884 23.45 -23.71 2.97
C GLY A 884 23.09 -22.27 2.60
N THR A 885 24.11 -21.42 2.40
CA THR A 885 23.93 -20.03 1.93
C THR A 885 24.47 -19.90 0.52
N GLY A 886 23.69 -19.31 -0.39
CA GLY A 886 24.14 -19.08 -1.76
C GLY A 886 25.36 -18.16 -1.83
N SER A 887 26.25 -18.45 -2.77
CA SER A 887 27.52 -17.75 -2.94
C SER A 887 27.48 -16.83 -4.16
N PRO A 888 27.56 -15.50 -4.00
CA PRO A 888 27.65 -14.57 -5.11
C PRO A 888 29.09 -14.52 -5.63
N SER A 889 29.41 -15.41 -6.57
CA SER A 889 30.73 -15.46 -7.22
C SER A 889 30.68 -14.78 -8.60
N SER A 890 31.83 -14.40 -9.16
CA SER A 890 31.94 -13.99 -10.58
C SER A 890 31.11 -12.78 -11.04
N LEU A 891 30.76 -11.86 -10.13
CA LEU A 891 29.94 -10.66 -10.41
C LEU A 891 30.54 -9.68 -11.45
N ASN A 892 31.83 -9.80 -11.75
CA ASN A 892 32.51 -8.94 -12.73
C ASN A 892 32.04 -9.18 -14.17
N GLU A 893 31.44 -10.34 -14.48
CA GLU A 893 30.93 -10.61 -15.83
C GLU A 893 29.69 -9.79 -16.18
N ILE A 894 28.80 -9.58 -15.21
CA ILE A 894 27.62 -8.74 -15.38
C ILE A 894 28.05 -7.31 -15.72
N LYS A 895 29.07 -6.80 -15.02
CA LYS A 895 29.70 -5.50 -15.30
C LYS A 895 30.19 -5.44 -16.73
N ARG A 896 30.92 -6.47 -17.18
CA ARG A 896 31.44 -6.53 -18.56
C ARG A 896 30.34 -6.51 -19.60
N ASN A 897 29.34 -7.39 -19.48
CA ASN A 897 28.26 -7.52 -20.46
C ASN A 897 27.41 -6.25 -20.57
N LEU A 898 27.04 -5.63 -19.44
CA LEU A 898 26.20 -4.43 -19.43
C LEU A 898 26.96 -3.17 -19.87
N LYS A 899 28.26 -3.07 -19.57
CA LYS A 899 29.11 -1.96 -20.04
C LYS A 899 29.20 -1.89 -21.56
N GLN A 900 29.01 -3.01 -22.26
CA GLN A 900 28.99 -3.00 -23.73
C GLN A 900 27.86 -2.13 -24.30
N ALA A 901 26.76 -1.95 -23.55
CA ALA A 901 25.65 -1.07 -23.88
C ALA A 901 25.73 0.29 -23.16
N LEU A 902 26.89 0.68 -22.61
CA LEU A 902 27.08 1.86 -21.74
C LEU A 902 26.30 1.82 -20.43
N ILE A 903 25.93 0.64 -19.93
CA ILE A 903 25.21 0.51 -18.66
C ILE A 903 26.23 0.29 -17.52
N GLY A 904 26.36 1.28 -16.66
CA GLY A 904 27.02 1.14 -15.37
C GLY A 904 26.13 0.38 -14.39
N ILE A 905 26.73 -0.46 -13.54
CA ILE A 905 25.99 -1.07 -12.43
C ILE A 905 26.52 -0.57 -11.10
N ASN A 906 25.59 -0.32 -10.20
CA ASN A 906 25.87 -0.07 -8.80
C ASN A 906 25.45 -1.30 -8.02
N LEU A 907 26.40 -1.98 -7.39
CA LEU A 907 26.10 -3.14 -6.55
C LEU A 907 25.76 -2.64 -5.15
N VAL A 908 24.51 -2.84 -4.75
CA VAL A 908 24.03 -2.39 -3.45
C VAL A 908 24.33 -3.44 -2.39
N GLU A 909 25.33 -3.14 -1.55
CA GLU A 909 25.75 -3.91 -0.38
C GLU A 909 25.27 -3.20 0.90
N LYS A 910 24.97 -3.93 1.99
CA LYS A 910 24.54 -3.28 3.25
C LYS A 910 25.82 -3.06 4.07
N THR A 911 26.24 -1.83 4.33
CA THR A 911 25.57 -0.98 5.32
C THR A 911 25.95 0.50 5.15
N MET A 912 24.95 1.38 5.38
CA MET A 912 25.16 2.67 6.02
C MET A 912 25.65 2.43 7.47
N ASN A 913 26.88 1.94 7.64
CA ASN A 913 27.57 1.88 8.94
C ASN A 913 29.05 2.24 8.69
N PRO A 914 29.53 3.42 9.13
CA PRO A 914 30.87 3.92 8.79
C PRO A 914 32.05 3.06 9.28
N ASP A 915 31.82 2.12 10.20
CA ASP A 915 32.88 1.40 10.93
C ASP A 915 33.09 -0.09 10.51
N SER A 916 32.37 -0.58 9.49
CA SER A 916 32.50 -1.97 9.03
C SER A 916 33.56 -2.11 7.92
N LYS A 917 34.67 -2.81 8.20
CA LYS A 917 35.71 -3.17 7.20
C LYS A 917 35.40 -4.47 6.42
N ARG A 918 34.14 -4.94 6.34
CA ARG A 918 33.75 -6.11 5.54
C ARG A 918 32.55 -5.80 4.64
N ASN A 919 32.67 -6.17 3.36
CA ASN A 919 31.61 -6.13 2.35
C ASN A 919 30.53 -7.18 2.66
N ASP A 920 29.49 -6.79 3.40
CA ASP A 920 28.39 -7.69 3.75
C ASP A 920 27.21 -7.52 2.77
N PHE A 921 27.07 -8.48 1.86
CA PHE A 921 25.91 -8.59 0.96
C PHE A 921 24.59 -8.75 1.74
N VAL A 922 23.47 -8.35 1.13
CA VAL A 922 22.13 -8.54 1.71
C VAL A 922 21.87 -10.04 1.92
N SER A 923 21.45 -10.43 3.13
CA SER A 923 21.11 -11.82 3.44
C SER A 923 19.62 -11.98 3.72
N LEU A 924 19.05 -13.07 3.19
CA LEU A 924 17.67 -13.49 3.39
C LEU A 924 17.66 -14.94 3.90
N ASP A 925 17.19 -15.15 5.13
CA ASP A 925 17.13 -16.48 5.75
C ASP A 925 15.72 -17.04 5.63
N VAL A 926 15.57 -18.12 4.88
CA VAL A 926 14.28 -18.77 4.56
C VAL A 926 14.25 -20.22 5.05
N ARG A 927 15.09 -20.55 6.03
CA ARG A 927 15.15 -21.88 6.64
C ARG A 927 13.86 -22.22 7.37
N ASP A 928 13.41 -23.46 7.20
CA ASP A 928 12.36 -24.04 8.04
C ASP A 928 13.02 -24.73 9.24
N HIS A 929 12.89 -24.13 10.42
CA HIS A 929 13.47 -24.63 11.66
C HIS A 929 12.80 -25.91 12.20
N THR A 930 11.70 -26.35 11.59
CA THR A 930 10.97 -27.56 12.00
C THR A 930 11.38 -28.82 11.24
N LYS A 931 12.21 -28.70 10.18
CA LYS A 931 12.62 -29.82 9.31
C LYS A 931 14.15 -30.06 9.38
N ASN A 932 14.55 -31.33 9.47
CA ASN A 932 15.95 -31.73 9.63
C ASN A 932 16.85 -31.32 8.43
N HIS A 933 18.10 -30.95 8.72
CA HIS A 933 19.04 -30.25 7.82
C HIS A 933 19.54 -31.03 6.57
N GLN A 934 18.99 -32.19 6.20
CA GLN A 934 19.66 -33.06 5.21
C GLN A 934 18.77 -33.68 4.12
N THR A 935 17.45 -33.50 4.11
CA THR A 935 16.60 -34.35 3.25
C THR A 935 15.63 -33.68 2.28
N ILE A 936 15.55 -32.35 2.21
CA ILE A 936 14.66 -31.71 1.22
C ILE A 936 15.37 -30.54 0.53
N ASP A 937 15.52 -30.67 -0.79
CA ASP A 937 15.93 -29.59 -1.67
C ASP A 937 14.87 -28.48 -1.59
N PHE A 938 15.28 -27.27 -1.18
CA PHE A 938 14.41 -26.09 -1.14
C PHE A 938 13.75 -25.81 -2.50
N ASN A 939 14.38 -26.26 -3.59
CA ASN A 939 13.81 -26.20 -4.94
C ASN A 939 12.79 -27.32 -5.22
N ALA A 940 12.82 -28.45 -4.51
CA ALA A 940 11.85 -29.54 -4.68
C ALA A 940 10.47 -29.22 -4.07
N GLU A 941 10.35 -28.14 -3.29
CA GLU A 941 9.07 -27.60 -2.84
C GLU A 941 8.36 -26.76 -3.94
N TYR A 942 9.05 -26.42 -5.04
CA TYR A 942 8.53 -25.61 -6.14
C TYR A 942 8.65 -26.36 -7.47
N ASN A 943 7.61 -26.35 -8.32
CA ASN A 943 7.66 -27.04 -9.60
C ASN A 943 8.42 -26.20 -10.63
N VAL A 944 9.64 -26.59 -10.99
CA VAL A 944 10.43 -25.93 -12.04
C VAL A 944 10.43 -26.82 -13.29
N GLU A 945 9.60 -26.47 -14.27
CA GLU A 945 9.53 -27.14 -15.58
C GLU A 945 10.31 -26.31 -16.59
N GLY A 946 11.10 -26.94 -17.48
CA GLY A 946 12.06 -26.29 -18.36
C GLY A 946 11.56 -25.00 -19.01
N THR A 947 11.92 -23.85 -18.38
CA THR A 947 11.60 -22.43 -18.70
C THR A 947 10.57 -21.72 -17.81
N ASN A 948 9.95 -22.38 -16.83
CA ASN A 948 8.97 -21.80 -15.91
C ASN A 948 9.12 -22.31 -14.46
N ILE A 949 8.97 -21.40 -13.51
CA ILE A 949 8.78 -21.73 -12.09
C ILE A 949 7.27 -21.65 -11.79
N LYS A 950 6.61 -22.79 -11.65
CA LYS A 950 5.18 -22.91 -11.32
C LYS A 950 4.97 -22.98 -9.80
N SER A 951 3.75 -22.70 -9.35
CA SER A 951 3.32 -22.96 -7.97
C SER A 951 3.47 -24.44 -7.63
N SER A 952 3.72 -24.74 -6.36
CA SER A 952 3.86 -26.13 -5.89
C SER A 952 2.59 -26.95 -6.18
N SER A 953 2.72 -28.25 -6.42
CA SER A 953 1.61 -29.22 -6.26
C SER A 953 1.31 -29.52 -4.77
N GLY A 954 2.03 -28.90 -3.83
CA GLY A 954 1.85 -28.98 -2.38
C GLY A 954 1.29 -27.70 -1.73
N SER A 955 1.52 -27.53 -0.43
CA SER A 955 0.82 -26.57 0.46
C SER A 955 1.14 -25.08 0.29
N LYS A 956 2.04 -24.68 -0.63
CA LYS A 956 2.36 -23.26 -0.89
C LYS A 956 2.14 -22.94 -2.36
N ASN A 957 0.94 -22.47 -2.67
CA ASN A 957 0.49 -22.19 -4.04
C ASN A 957 1.09 -20.88 -4.63
N VAL A 958 2.43 -20.73 -4.59
CA VAL A 958 3.19 -19.52 -4.98
C VAL A 958 4.49 -19.91 -5.72
N SER A 959 4.94 -19.12 -6.70
CA SER A 959 6.22 -19.34 -7.41
C SER A 959 7.44 -18.92 -6.57
N LEU A 960 8.59 -19.56 -6.78
CA LEU A 960 9.82 -19.31 -6.00
C LEU A 960 10.30 -17.85 -6.09
N ASP A 961 10.23 -17.22 -7.27
CA ASP A 961 10.60 -15.82 -7.43
C ASP A 961 9.66 -14.89 -6.63
N SER A 962 8.35 -15.14 -6.68
CA SER A 962 7.35 -14.36 -5.95
C SER A 962 7.53 -14.52 -4.44
N PHE A 963 7.84 -15.73 -3.98
CA PHE A 963 8.18 -16.00 -2.59
C PHE A 963 9.42 -15.21 -2.15
N LEU A 964 10.54 -15.31 -2.87
CA LEU A 964 11.79 -14.63 -2.50
C LEU A 964 11.66 -13.09 -2.55
N LYS A 965 10.94 -12.54 -3.53
CA LYS A 965 10.62 -11.10 -3.58
C LYS A 965 9.79 -10.67 -2.38
N THR A 966 8.77 -11.46 -2.02
CA THR A 966 7.91 -11.20 -0.85
C THR A 966 8.70 -11.26 0.46
N GLU A 967 9.55 -12.25 0.64
CA GLU A 967 10.37 -12.38 1.85
C GLU A 967 11.45 -11.28 1.94
N LEU A 968 12.03 -10.87 0.81
CA LEU A 968 12.94 -9.73 0.76
C LEU A 968 12.23 -8.43 1.16
N GLU A 969 11.02 -8.18 0.64
CA GLU A 969 10.20 -7.01 0.97
C GLU A 969 9.77 -7.01 2.45
N LYS A 970 9.38 -8.17 3.00
CA LYS A 970 9.09 -8.30 4.45
C LYS A 970 10.30 -7.94 5.31
N ARG A 971 11.49 -8.37 4.91
CA ARG A 971 12.72 -8.16 5.69
C ARG A 971 13.28 -6.76 5.53
N TYR A 972 13.10 -6.14 4.36
CA TYR A 972 13.58 -4.81 4.01
C TYR A 972 12.50 -3.97 3.29
N PRO A 973 11.42 -3.58 3.99
CA PRO A 973 10.29 -2.90 3.36
C PRO A 973 10.71 -1.63 2.62
N GLY A 974 10.25 -1.48 1.38
CA GLY A 974 10.48 -0.32 0.51
C GLY A 974 11.94 -0.09 0.10
N THR A 975 12.89 -0.91 0.56
CA THR A 975 14.33 -0.62 0.41
C THR A 975 14.84 -1.00 -0.97
N PHE A 976 14.38 -2.14 -1.50
CA PHE A 976 14.88 -2.70 -2.76
C PHE A 976 13.83 -2.73 -3.88
N THR A 977 12.73 -1.98 -3.73
CA THR A 977 11.61 -1.97 -4.67
C THR A 977 12.06 -1.65 -6.10
N ASN A 978 12.88 -0.60 -6.28
CA ASN A 978 13.37 -0.15 -7.59
C ASN A 978 14.70 -0.77 -8.03
N HIS A 979 15.19 -1.80 -7.33
CA HIS A 979 16.47 -2.45 -7.64
C HIS A 979 16.26 -3.72 -8.49
N PHE A 980 17.22 -4.05 -9.34
CA PHE A 980 17.28 -5.38 -9.95
C PHE A 980 17.79 -6.39 -8.91
N LYS A 981 17.09 -7.51 -8.72
CA LYS A 981 17.28 -8.42 -7.58
C LYS A 981 17.96 -9.72 -8.04
N LEU A 982 19.22 -9.93 -7.65
CA LEU A 982 19.93 -11.19 -7.91
C LEU A 982 19.94 -12.07 -6.66
N PHE A 983 19.19 -13.15 -6.68
CA PHE A 983 19.09 -14.11 -5.58
C PHE A 983 20.04 -15.28 -5.80
N PHE A 984 20.91 -15.55 -4.83
CA PHE A 984 21.84 -16.68 -4.86
C PHE A 984 21.40 -17.75 -3.88
N LEU A 985 21.17 -18.98 -4.37
CA LEU A 985 20.73 -20.13 -3.60
C LEU A 985 21.84 -21.19 -3.49
N ALA A 986 21.91 -21.88 -2.35
CA ALA A 986 22.85 -23.00 -2.14
C ALA A 986 22.36 -24.33 -2.72
N ASN A 987 21.13 -24.37 -3.23
CA ASN A 987 20.49 -25.56 -3.77
C ASN A 987 20.87 -25.76 -5.25
N THR A 988 21.12 -27.00 -5.66
CA THR A 988 21.22 -27.41 -7.07
C THR A 988 19.81 -27.66 -7.61
N TYR A 989 19.59 -27.55 -8.92
CA TYR A 989 18.37 -28.05 -9.55
C TYR A 989 18.61 -29.48 -10.06
N GLN A 990 17.76 -30.43 -9.64
CA GLN A 990 17.75 -31.80 -10.15
C GLN A 990 16.76 -31.88 -11.33
N GLN A 991 17.25 -32.05 -12.56
CA GLN A 991 16.42 -32.69 -13.57
C GLN A 991 16.26 -34.16 -13.17
N VAL A 992 15.04 -34.68 -13.30
CA VAL A 992 14.81 -36.12 -13.48
C VAL A 992 15.85 -36.62 -14.49
N LEU A 993 16.56 -37.68 -14.13
CA LEU A 993 17.52 -38.37 -14.98
C LEU A 993 16.92 -38.52 -16.40
N ALA A 994 17.58 -37.96 -17.42
CA ALA A 994 17.47 -38.56 -18.74
C ALA A 994 18.15 -39.94 -18.67
N ASP A 995 17.58 -40.94 -19.34
CA ASP A 995 18.04 -42.34 -19.34
C ASP A 995 19.50 -42.55 -19.84
N ASP A 996 20.24 -41.47 -20.12
CA ASP A 996 21.66 -41.49 -20.55
C ASP A 996 22.66 -41.09 -19.45
N GLY A 997 22.21 -40.72 -18.25
CA GLY A 997 23.09 -40.43 -17.12
C GLY A 997 23.92 -39.15 -17.21
N THR A 998 23.61 -38.21 -18.10
CA THR A 998 24.38 -36.95 -18.28
C THR A 998 23.68 -35.66 -17.82
N GLY A 999 22.84 -35.75 -16.79
CA GLY A 999 22.06 -34.62 -16.27
C GLY A 999 22.93 -33.44 -15.82
N THR A 1000 22.93 -32.35 -16.57
CA THR A 1000 23.53 -31.06 -16.18
C THR A 1000 22.44 -30.18 -15.57
N GLY A 1001 22.54 -29.88 -14.28
CA GLY A 1001 21.56 -29.03 -13.58
C GLY A 1001 21.54 -27.60 -14.14
N VAL A 1002 20.37 -26.96 -14.14
CA VAL A 1002 20.19 -25.57 -14.60
C VAL A 1002 20.95 -24.61 -13.68
N GLY A 1003 21.81 -23.76 -14.24
CA GLY A 1003 22.65 -22.84 -13.47
C GLY A 1003 21.90 -21.62 -12.92
N GLY A 1004 20.85 -21.15 -13.59
CA GLY A 1004 20.11 -19.95 -13.20
C GLY A 1004 18.81 -19.78 -14.00
N TYR A 1005 18.01 -18.79 -13.61
CA TYR A 1005 16.74 -18.48 -14.25
C TYR A 1005 16.33 -17.01 -14.08
N SER A 1006 15.87 -16.39 -15.16
CA SER A 1006 15.11 -15.15 -15.18
C SER A 1006 14.06 -15.17 -16.27
N ASN A 1007 12.91 -14.55 -16.01
CA ASN A 1007 11.89 -14.35 -17.03
C ASN A 1007 12.21 -13.10 -17.87
N LEU A 1008 11.88 -13.17 -19.16
CA LEU A 1008 12.11 -12.08 -20.09
C LEU A 1008 11.41 -10.79 -19.63
N GLY A 1009 12.17 -9.72 -19.42
CA GLY A 1009 11.63 -8.40 -19.05
C GLY A 1009 11.22 -8.27 -17.57
N THR A 1010 11.85 -9.03 -16.67
CA THR A 1010 11.65 -8.95 -15.22
C THR A 1010 12.79 -8.26 -14.47
N ASP A 1011 12.54 -7.85 -13.23
CA ASP A 1011 13.51 -7.14 -12.38
C ASP A 1011 14.33 -8.07 -11.46
N TYR A 1012 14.42 -9.37 -11.78
CA TYR A 1012 15.10 -10.34 -10.94
C TYR A 1012 15.84 -11.43 -11.74
N GLY A 1013 16.81 -12.07 -11.09
CA GLY A 1013 17.45 -13.30 -11.56
C GLY A 1013 17.77 -14.25 -10.41
N LEU A 1014 17.57 -15.54 -10.62
CA LEU A 1014 17.85 -16.61 -9.66
C LEU A 1014 19.12 -17.36 -10.07
N MET A 1015 20.04 -17.54 -9.14
CA MET A 1015 21.31 -18.24 -9.33
C MET A 1015 21.36 -19.47 -8.42
N PHE A 1016 21.38 -20.66 -9.03
CA PHE A 1016 21.48 -21.92 -8.30
C PHE A 1016 22.94 -22.27 -8.02
N LYS A 1017 23.20 -23.28 -7.19
CA LYS A 1017 24.57 -23.66 -6.81
C LYS A 1017 25.49 -23.99 -7.99
N THR A 1018 24.93 -24.43 -9.11
CA THR A 1018 25.67 -24.74 -10.35
C THR A 1018 25.88 -23.54 -11.28
N HIS A 1019 25.49 -22.32 -10.87
CA HIS A 1019 25.71 -21.13 -11.69
C HIS A 1019 27.20 -20.94 -12.00
N SER A 1020 27.48 -20.54 -13.23
CA SER A 1020 28.80 -20.12 -13.68
C SER A 1020 28.87 -18.60 -13.80
N ALA A 1021 30.06 -18.07 -14.05
CA ALA A 1021 30.26 -16.66 -14.37
C ALA A 1021 29.32 -16.16 -15.49
N THR A 1022 29.21 -16.95 -16.56
CA THR A 1022 28.40 -16.61 -17.74
C THR A 1022 26.89 -16.73 -17.48
N THR A 1023 26.48 -17.54 -16.51
CA THR A 1023 25.07 -17.71 -16.13
C THR A 1023 24.50 -16.41 -15.57
N ILE A 1024 25.28 -15.70 -14.75
CA ILE A 1024 24.77 -14.48 -14.10
C ILE A 1024 24.51 -13.38 -15.12
N GLY A 1025 25.42 -13.20 -16.07
CA GLY A 1025 25.25 -12.27 -17.18
C GLY A 1025 24.05 -12.64 -18.08
N HIS A 1026 23.88 -13.93 -18.39
CA HIS A 1026 22.79 -14.44 -19.22
C HIS A 1026 21.41 -14.16 -18.60
N GLU A 1027 21.18 -14.58 -17.36
CA GLU A 1027 19.87 -14.37 -16.72
C GLU A 1027 19.60 -12.89 -16.42
N CYS A 1028 20.63 -12.10 -16.10
CA CYS A 1028 20.45 -10.66 -15.90
C CYS A 1028 20.00 -9.97 -17.19
N LEU A 1029 20.59 -10.33 -18.34
CA LEU A 1029 20.19 -9.80 -19.64
C LEU A 1029 18.78 -10.26 -20.05
N HIS A 1030 18.38 -11.50 -19.75
CA HIS A 1030 16.99 -11.96 -19.91
C HIS A 1030 16.02 -11.11 -19.08
N GLY A 1031 16.33 -10.89 -17.80
CA GLY A 1031 15.54 -10.00 -16.95
C GLY A 1031 15.42 -8.60 -17.54
N LEU A 1032 16.50 -8.04 -18.07
CA LEU A 1032 16.48 -6.74 -18.77
C LEU A 1032 15.78 -6.77 -20.14
N GLY A 1033 15.19 -7.90 -20.53
CA GLY A 1033 14.32 -8.02 -21.70
C GLY A 1033 15.02 -8.47 -22.98
N LEU A 1034 16.25 -8.99 -22.91
CA LEU A 1034 16.89 -9.61 -24.07
C LEU A 1034 16.41 -11.04 -24.31
N PRO A 1035 15.88 -11.35 -25.50
CA PRO A 1035 15.61 -12.73 -25.90
C PRO A 1035 16.89 -13.50 -26.26
N HIS A 1036 16.80 -14.83 -26.35
CA HIS A 1036 17.83 -15.63 -27.03
C HIS A 1036 18.01 -15.23 -28.49
N THR A 1037 19.22 -15.38 -29.04
CA THR A 1037 19.54 -14.95 -30.42
C THR A 1037 18.83 -15.75 -31.52
N PHE A 1038 18.33 -16.94 -31.20
CA PHE A 1038 17.54 -17.78 -32.12
C PHE A 1038 16.01 -17.59 -31.93
N TYR A 1039 15.61 -16.53 -31.21
CA TYR A 1039 14.23 -16.17 -30.91
C TYR A 1039 13.93 -14.70 -31.28
N GLY A 1040 12.68 -14.37 -31.60
CA GLY A 1040 12.18 -13.01 -31.83
C GLY A 1040 11.75 -12.71 -33.27
N GLU A 1041 11.30 -11.48 -33.52
CA GLU A 1041 10.83 -11.05 -34.85
C GLU A 1041 11.89 -10.27 -35.67
N GLU A 1042 12.83 -9.59 -34.99
CA GLU A 1042 13.81 -8.70 -35.63
C GLU A 1042 14.96 -9.44 -36.32
N TYR A 1043 15.88 -10.03 -35.54
CA TYR A 1043 17.08 -10.73 -36.06
C TYR A 1043 17.19 -12.09 -35.39
N ILE A 1044 17.09 -13.15 -36.20
CA ILE A 1044 17.18 -14.55 -35.74
C ILE A 1044 18.46 -15.13 -36.31
N TYR A 1045 19.27 -15.70 -35.42
CA TYR A 1045 20.56 -16.29 -35.75
C TYR A 1045 20.49 -17.80 -35.58
N LYS A 1046 21.31 -18.52 -36.35
CA LYS A 1046 21.51 -19.94 -36.17
C LYS A 1046 22.07 -20.20 -34.77
N ALA A 1047 21.32 -20.92 -33.96
CA ALA A 1047 21.70 -21.34 -32.62
C ALA A 1047 23.03 -22.08 -32.61
N MET A 1048 23.68 -22.08 -31.44
CA MET A 1048 24.96 -22.72 -31.17
C MET A 1048 26.15 -22.13 -31.95
N SER A 1049 25.99 -21.05 -32.72
CA SER A 1049 26.99 -20.64 -33.72
C SER A 1049 27.71 -19.33 -33.39
N THR A 1050 27.37 -18.66 -32.27
CA THR A 1050 27.84 -17.29 -32.00
C THR A 1050 28.54 -17.12 -30.66
N ASP A 1051 29.33 -16.05 -30.51
CA ASP A 1051 29.95 -15.61 -29.26
C ASP A 1051 29.00 -14.75 -28.38
N ASN A 1052 27.71 -14.69 -28.74
CA ASN A 1052 26.72 -13.86 -28.05
C ASN A 1052 26.33 -14.47 -26.69
N VAL A 1053 26.20 -13.62 -25.67
CA VAL A 1053 25.78 -14.04 -24.32
C VAL A 1053 24.42 -14.75 -24.32
N MET A 1054 23.54 -14.44 -25.28
CA MET A 1054 22.19 -14.99 -25.40
C MET A 1054 22.11 -16.24 -26.31
N ASP A 1055 23.24 -16.84 -26.72
CA ASP A 1055 23.30 -18.12 -27.44
C ASP A 1055 23.60 -19.29 -26.47
N TYR A 1056 23.36 -20.53 -26.88
CA TYR A 1056 23.74 -21.75 -26.15
C TYR A 1056 25.05 -22.39 -26.63
N SER A 1057 25.80 -21.72 -27.50
CA SER A 1057 27.08 -22.16 -28.09
C SER A 1057 28.17 -22.60 -27.08
N HIS A 1058 28.07 -22.25 -25.80
CA HIS A 1058 28.96 -22.74 -24.74
C HIS A 1058 28.80 -24.23 -24.41
N LEU A 1059 27.72 -24.87 -24.89
CA LEU A 1059 27.46 -26.28 -24.66
C LEU A 1059 28.23 -27.14 -25.68
N THR A 1060 28.63 -28.34 -25.26
CA THR A 1060 29.37 -29.30 -26.08
C THR A 1060 28.46 -30.24 -26.88
N LYS A 1061 27.15 -30.15 -26.71
CA LYS A 1061 26.13 -30.85 -27.50
C LYS A 1061 25.03 -29.86 -27.90
N ASP A 1062 24.56 -29.96 -29.14
CA ASP A 1062 23.40 -29.22 -29.63
C ASP A 1062 22.12 -29.71 -28.92
N LYS A 1063 21.33 -28.78 -28.35
CA LYS A 1063 20.15 -29.16 -27.55
C LYS A 1063 19.00 -29.76 -28.35
N VAL A 1064 18.96 -29.57 -29.67
CA VAL A 1064 17.84 -29.98 -30.52
C VAL A 1064 18.16 -31.24 -31.31
N THR A 1065 19.40 -31.33 -31.83
CA THR A 1065 19.84 -32.49 -32.62
C THR A 1065 20.63 -33.51 -31.80
N GLY A 1066 21.13 -33.14 -30.61
CA GLY A 1066 22.00 -33.97 -29.79
C GLY A 1066 23.42 -34.14 -30.33
N ALA A 1067 23.76 -33.53 -31.47
CA ALA A 1067 25.06 -33.64 -32.13
C ALA A 1067 26.17 -32.97 -31.32
N ALA A 1068 27.40 -33.47 -31.46
CA ALA A 1068 28.57 -32.87 -30.82
C ALA A 1068 28.84 -31.45 -31.35
N HIS A 1069 29.21 -30.54 -30.46
CA HIS A 1069 29.44 -29.13 -30.74
C HIS A 1069 30.73 -28.63 -30.06
N THR A 1070 31.49 -27.76 -30.73
CA THR A 1070 32.69 -27.14 -30.16
C THR A 1070 32.29 -25.93 -29.33
N ALA A 1071 32.45 -25.99 -28.01
CA ALA A 1071 32.03 -24.92 -27.11
C ALA A 1071 32.69 -23.56 -27.46
N ILE A 1072 31.85 -22.54 -27.62
CA ILE A 1072 32.26 -21.15 -27.89
C ILE A 1072 32.10 -20.33 -26.60
N ASP A 1073 33.10 -19.52 -26.30
CA ASP A 1073 33.07 -18.60 -25.16
C ASP A 1073 32.14 -17.41 -25.47
N ARG A 1074 31.14 -17.18 -24.61
CA ARG A 1074 30.08 -16.18 -24.86
C ARG A 1074 30.42 -14.86 -24.19
N VAL A 1075 30.94 -13.91 -24.95
CA VAL A 1075 31.58 -12.69 -24.42
C VAL A 1075 30.98 -11.39 -24.96
N SER A 1076 30.06 -11.44 -25.92
CA SER A 1076 29.56 -10.25 -26.61
C SER A 1076 28.04 -10.08 -26.58
N THR A 1077 27.61 -8.82 -26.68
CA THR A 1077 26.25 -8.38 -26.99
C THR A 1077 26.34 -7.46 -28.20
N TRP A 1078 25.34 -7.49 -29.08
CA TRP A 1078 25.37 -6.74 -30.34
C TRP A 1078 24.66 -5.39 -30.25
N TYR A 1079 24.96 -4.47 -31.17
CA TYR A 1079 24.44 -3.10 -31.16
C TYR A 1079 22.91 -3.03 -31.14
N TRP A 1080 22.22 -3.92 -31.88
CA TRP A 1080 20.76 -3.98 -31.82
C TRP A 1080 20.25 -4.44 -30.45
N GLN A 1081 20.96 -5.35 -29.78
CA GLN A 1081 20.64 -5.75 -28.40
C GLN A 1081 20.94 -4.61 -27.42
N TRP A 1082 22.01 -3.83 -27.63
CA TRP A 1082 22.29 -2.66 -26.79
C TRP A 1082 21.09 -1.70 -26.78
N LYS A 1083 20.42 -1.52 -27.93
CA LYS A 1083 19.18 -0.74 -28.00
C LYS A 1083 18.07 -1.33 -27.16
N ILE A 1084 17.87 -2.65 -27.14
CA ILE A 1084 16.82 -3.29 -26.35
C ILE A 1084 17.09 -3.14 -24.84
N ILE A 1085 18.32 -3.42 -24.41
CA ILE A 1085 18.72 -3.26 -22.99
C ILE A 1085 18.60 -1.78 -22.58
N ASN A 1086 18.89 -0.85 -23.50
CA ASN A 1086 18.79 0.59 -23.25
C ASN A 1086 17.37 1.17 -23.41
N SER A 1087 16.46 0.54 -24.17
CA SER A 1087 15.12 1.08 -24.50
C SER A 1087 14.01 0.71 -23.53
N LYS A 1088 14.28 -0.21 -22.59
CA LYS A 1088 13.25 -0.89 -21.77
C LYS A 1088 13.37 -0.68 -20.26
N ILE A 1089 13.86 0.47 -19.81
CA ILE A 1089 13.50 1.03 -18.50
C ILE A 1089 13.26 2.53 -18.64
#